data_AF-A0A2T4AWU0-F1
#
_entry.id   AF-A0A2T4AWU0-F1
#
_cell.length_a   1.000
_cell.length_b   1.000
_cell.length_c   1.000
_cell.angle_alpha   90.00
_cell.angle_beta   90.00
_cell.angle_gamma   90.00
#
_symmetry.space_group_name_H-M   'P 1'
#
loop_
_entity.id
_entity.type
_entity.pdbx_description
1 polymer ?
#
loop_
_entity_poly.entity_id
_entity_poly.type
_entity_poly.pdbx_seq_one_letter_code
_entity_poly.pdbx_strand_id
1 'polypeptide(L)'
;AQLDKLVISQVGFLAQKRLARGVKLNHSEATVRRHYLISFSSCSNTFSLSHSASTPTLPYLTQCSLTSTSQALIANNLQELIRDGNHTVADLMDLGSTMLGRRHVQPSVCATLTEIQVEGTFPTGTYLVTVHNPIRTDDGDLARALYGSFLPVPDADLFPLAAPEEYEATARPGVVVAVKGKLALNQDRKRIRLKVTSKGDRPIQVGSHYHFIETNPQLDFDRERAYGFRLDIPAGTSVRFEPGDTKTVTLVEIGGNRVIRGGNHMATGGLELWRVKDIVEKLQQAGFSHTPEPQADAALIDAFQIDRAAYATMFGPTTGDLVRLGNTSLWVKVEKDYTVYGDECKFGGGKTLREGMGQATGRLDADSLDMVVTNALVIDWTGIYKADIGVKNGHIVGIGKAGNPDVMDGVTPGMVVGSCTDVIAGEGKIVTAGGIDTHIHFICPQQANESLASGITTLLGGGVGPSAGTNATTCTPGKNYMRQMLQACDELPVNVGITGKGNDSSPVALREQVTAGACGLKLHEDWGSTPAAIDSCLTVCDELDVQCLIHTDTLNESGFVESTIESFKGRTIHTYHTEGAGGGHAPDIISVVEHPYVLPSSTNPTRPYTNNTLDEHLDMLMVCHHLSRDIPEDVAFAESRIRDKTIA
;
A
#
# COMPACT_ATOMS: atom_id res chain seq x y z
N ALA A 1 2.52 -10.43 22.33
CA ALA A 1 2.00 -11.77 21.99
C ALA A 1 0.75 -12.13 22.80
N GLN A 2 0.83 -12.47 24.10
CA GLN A 2 -0.35 -12.91 24.86
C GLN A 2 -1.46 -11.85 24.95
N LEU A 3 -1.11 -10.58 25.17
CA LEU A 3 -2.08 -9.47 25.14
C LEU A 3 -2.76 -9.32 23.77
N ASP A 4 -2.00 -9.46 22.67
CA ASP A 4 -2.57 -9.39 21.31
C ASP A 4 -3.56 -10.54 21.07
N LYS A 5 -3.25 -11.74 21.58
CA LYS A 5 -4.16 -12.89 21.52
C LYS A 5 -5.43 -12.67 22.35
N LEU A 6 -5.33 -11.99 23.50
CA LEU A 6 -6.50 -11.61 24.28
C LEU A 6 -7.40 -10.62 23.52
N VAL A 7 -6.82 -9.65 22.80
CA VAL A 7 -7.58 -8.74 21.93
C VAL A 7 -8.29 -9.53 20.82
N ILE A 8 -7.60 -10.46 20.15
CA ILE A 8 -8.23 -11.35 19.15
C ILE A 8 -9.41 -12.11 19.76
N SER A 9 -9.27 -12.61 20.99
CA SER A 9 -10.37 -13.32 21.66
C SER A 9 -11.56 -12.40 21.97
N GLN A 10 -11.31 -11.18 22.46
CA GLN A 10 -12.37 -10.21 22.75
C GLN A 10 -13.14 -9.80 21.48
N VAL A 11 -12.44 -9.52 20.38
CA VAL A 11 -13.08 -9.19 19.10
C VAL A 11 -13.76 -10.42 18.50
N GLY A 12 -13.17 -11.61 18.64
CA GLY A 12 -13.78 -12.90 18.31
C GLY A 12 -15.14 -13.10 18.96
N PHE A 13 -15.18 -12.91 20.26
CA PHE A 13 -16.42 -12.98 21.03
C PHE A 13 -17.44 -11.92 20.62
N LEU A 14 -17.01 -10.71 20.25
CA LEU A 14 -17.90 -9.70 19.66
C LEU A 14 -18.53 -10.18 18.35
N ALA A 15 -17.75 -10.78 17.45
CA ALA A 15 -18.28 -11.33 16.20
C ALA A 15 -19.22 -12.51 16.45
N GLN A 16 -18.92 -13.38 17.41
CA GLN A 16 -19.84 -14.45 17.84
C GLN A 16 -21.17 -13.89 18.34
N LYS A 17 -21.17 -12.82 19.16
CA LYS A 17 -22.40 -12.13 19.60
C LYS A 17 -23.17 -11.46 18.46
N ARG A 18 -22.49 -11.01 17.40
CA ARG A 18 -23.12 -10.45 16.20
C ARG A 18 -23.76 -11.55 15.36
N LEU A 19 -23.04 -12.64 15.14
CA LEU A 19 -23.53 -13.82 14.45
C LEU A 19 -24.73 -14.44 15.18
N ALA A 20 -24.67 -14.62 16.49
CA ALA A 20 -25.76 -15.21 17.29
C ALA A 20 -27.08 -14.42 17.22
N ARG A 21 -27.08 -13.16 16.76
CA ARG A 21 -28.29 -12.34 16.56
C ARG A 21 -28.64 -12.08 15.10
N GLY A 22 -28.08 -12.84 14.16
CA GLY A 22 -28.43 -12.75 12.74
C GLY A 22 -27.63 -11.75 11.90
N VAL A 23 -26.53 -11.20 12.41
CA VAL A 23 -25.71 -10.24 11.63
C VAL A 23 -24.82 -11.00 10.65
N LYS A 24 -24.89 -10.64 9.36
CA LYS A 24 -23.92 -11.06 8.35
C LYS A 24 -22.57 -10.39 8.60
N LEU A 25 -21.57 -11.19 8.92
CA LEU A 25 -20.24 -10.69 9.28
C LEU A 25 -19.52 -10.09 8.07
N ASN A 26 -18.90 -8.93 8.25
CA ASN A 26 -18.01 -8.34 7.27
C ASN A 26 -16.62 -9.02 7.28
N HIS A 27 -15.68 -8.52 6.46
CA HIS A 27 -14.35 -9.11 6.38
C HIS A 27 -13.66 -9.11 7.76
N SER A 28 -13.53 -7.96 8.41
CA SER A 28 -12.86 -7.85 9.72
C SER A 28 -13.47 -8.76 10.80
N GLU A 29 -14.78 -8.96 10.78
CA GLU A 29 -15.48 -9.86 11.71
C GLU A 29 -15.28 -11.34 11.39
N ALA A 30 -14.93 -11.67 10.14
CA ALA A 30 -14.68 -13.04 9.69
C ALA A 30 -13.20 -13.45 9.77
N THR A 31 -12.22 -12.53 9.64
CA THR A 31 -10.81 -12.85 9.30
C THR A 31 -9.75 -12.42 10.33
N VAL A 32 -8.47 -12.73 9.99
CA VAL A 32 -7.21 -12.11 10.46
C VAL A 32 -6.50 -11.48 9.25
N ARG A 33 -5.90 -10.28 9.37
CA ARG A 33 -5.06 -9.69 8.31
C ARG A 33 -3.60 -10.17 8.40
N ARG A 34 -3.01 -10.43 7.24
CA ARG A 34 -1.76 -11.19 6.96
C ARG A 34 -0.41 -10.62 7.46
N HIS A 35 -0.33 -9.46 8.13
CA HIS A 35 0.94 -8.71 8.13
C HIS A 35 1.83 -8.69 9.38
N TYR A 36 1.49 -9.33 10.51
CA TYR A 36 2.35 -9.19 11.72
C TYR A 36 2.52 -10.43 12.61
N LEU A 37 2.45 -11.66 12.06
CA LEU A 37 2.63 -12.87 12.89
C LEU A 37 3.74 -13.84 12.44
N ILE A 38 4.59 -13.48 11.48
CA ILE A 38 5.83 -14.26 11.25
C ILE A 38 6.95 -13.64 12.09
N SER A 39 6.99 -13.96 13.38
CA SER A 39 8.20 -13.80 14.17
C SER A 39 9.11 -14.98 13.85
N PHE A 40 10.23 -14.71 13.17
CA PHE A 40 11.27 -15.71 12.91
C PHE A 40 11.82 -16.26 14.24
N SER A 41 11.36 -17.45 14.65
CA SER A 41 12.02 -18.23 15.70
C SER A 41 13.18 -19.05 15.12
N SER A 42 14.25 -18.40 14.65
CA SER A 42 15.56 -19.08 14.45
C SER A 42 16.67 -18.08 14.10
N CYS A 43 17.18 -17.32 15.07
CA CYS A 43 18.58 -16.86 15.07
C CYS A 43 18.92 -16.24 16.44
N SER A 44 18.94 -17.06 17.49
CA SER A 44 19.63 -16.71 18.73
C SER A 44 21.13 -16.94 18.55
N ASN A 45 21.83 -15.92 18.06
CA ASN A 45 23.26 -15.77 18.31
C ASN A 45 23.48 -14.44 19.04
N THR A 46 23.72 -14.57 20.34
CA THR A 46 24.20 -13.52 21.24
C THR A 46 25.49 -12.90 20.71
N PHE A 47 25.47 -11.60 20.42
CA PHE A 47 26.67 -10.78 20.42
C PHE A 47 26.49 -9.66 21.46
N SER A 48 27.25 -9.79 22.55
CA SER A 48 27.38 -8.76 23.59
C SER A 48 28.40 -7.71 23.13
N LEU A 49 28.00 -6.45 23.05
CA LEU A 49 28.93 -5.32 23.07
C LEU A 49 28.51 -4.40 24.21
N SER A 50 29.31 -4.43 25.28
CA SER A 50 29.32 -3.48 26.38
C SER A 50 29.75 -2.11 25.87
N HIS A 51 29.03 -1.03 26.18
CA HIS A 51 29.59 0.30 26.45
C HIS A 51 28.65 1.09 27.36
N SER A 52 29.26 1.69 28.39
CA SER A 52 28.67 2.52 29.44
C SER A 52 28.51 3.98 29.00
N ALA A 53 27.35 4.58 29.22
CA ALA A 53 27.23 6.01 29.56
C ALA A 53 25.84 6.29 30.18
N SER A 54 25.87 6.96 31.32
CA SER A 54 24.75 7.30 32.18
C SER A 54 23.90 8.46 31.64
N THR A 55 22.62 8.18 31.35
CA THR A 55 21.51 9.15 31.32
C THR A 55 20.24 8.39 31.74
N PRO A 56 19.31 8.98 32.52
CA PRO A 56 18.10 8.27 32.94
C PRO A 56 17.14 8.17 31.77
N THR A 57 17.22 7.07 31.02
CA THR A 57 16.22 6.68 30.05
C THR A 57 14.96 6.22 30.81
N LEU A 58 13.91 7.03 30.78
CA LEU A 58 12.56 6.53 31.02
C LEU A 58 12.28 5.43 29.96
N PRO A 59 11.69 4.28 30.33
CA PRO A 59 11.32 3.27 29.36
C PRO A 59 10.07 3.74 28.62
N TYR A 60 10.25 4.56 27.59
CA TYR A 60 9.22 4.72 26.56
C TYR A 60 9.24 3.45 25.71
N LEU A 61 8.48 2.46 26.17
CA LEU A 61 7.83 1.51 25.29
C LEU A 61 6.85 2.34 24.43
N THR A 62 7.34 2.98 23.38
CA THR A 62 6.53 3.32 22.21
C THR A 62 6.17 2.00 21.53
N GLN A 63 5.26 1.26 22.18
CA GLN A 63 4.32 0.44 21.44
C GLN A 63 3.64 1.41 20.49
N CYS A 64 4.08 1.39 19.24
CA CYS A 64 3.24 1.74 18.11
C CYS A 64 2.01 0.83 18.28
N SER A 65 1.01 1.34 18.98
CA SER A 65 -0.27 0.68 19.19
C SER A 65 -0.96 0.77 17.84
N LEU A 66 -0.55 -0.16 16.98
CA LEU A 66 -1.16 -0.38 15.68
C LEU A 66 -2.65 -0.56 15.93
N THR A 67 -3.38 0.42 15.41
CA THR A 67 -4.81 0.52 15.36
C THR A 67 -5.45 -0.85 15.14
N SER A 68 -6.22 -1.28 16.14
CA SER A 68 -7.45 -2.07 16.02
C SER A 68 -7.50 -2.96 14.75
N THR A 69 -6.71 -4.03 14.75
CA THR A 69 -7.04 -5.15 13.86
C THR A 69 -8.22 -5.88 14.47
N SER A 70 -9.42 -5.48 14.07
CA SER A 70 -10.63 -6.25 14.30
C SER A 70 -10.48 -7.57 13.55
N GLN A 71 -10.12 -8.62 14.29
CA GLN A 71 -9.90 -9.98 13.83
C GLN A 71 -10.69 -10.87 14.76
N ALA A 72 -11.57 -11.72 14.25
CA ALA A 72 -12.60 -12.19 15.15
C ALA A 72 -12.86 -13.69 15.10
N LEU A 73 -13.81 -14.14 14.30
CA LEU A 73 -14.49 -15.38 14.68
C LEU A 73 -13.64 -16.63 14.45
N ILE A 74 -13.15 -16.86 13.23
CA ILE A 74 -12.47 -18.12 12.87
C ILE A 74 -11.17 -18.25 13.66
N ALA A 75 -10.37 -17.18 13.75
CA ALA A 75 -9.10 -17.23 14.47
C ALA A 75 -9.27 -17.37 15.99
N ASN A 76 -10.30 -16.77 16.59
CA ASN A 76 -10.64 -17.02 17.99
C ASN A 76 -10.98 -18.49 18.21
N ASN A 77 -11.88 -19.07 17.41
CA ASN A 77 -12.27 -20.46 17.57
C ASN A 77 -11.11 -21.42 17.35
N LEU A 78 -10.24 -21.14 16.38
CA LEU A 78 -9.01 -21.92 16.22
C LEU A 78 -8.13 -21.84 17.47
N GLN A 79 -7.99 -20.68 18.13
CA GLN A 79 -7.24 -20.57 19.37
C GLN A 79 -7.88 -21.36 20.52
N GLU A 80 -9.21 -21.36 20.64
CA GLU A 80 -9.93 -22.18 21.62
C GLU A 80 -9.72 -23.68 21.36
N LEU A 81 -9.84 -24.12 20.09
CA LEU A 81 -9.62 -25.52 19.73
C LEU A 81 -8.15 -25.96 19.89
N ILE A 82 -7.20 -25.05 19.66
CA ILE A 82 -5.78 -25.28 20.00
C ILE A 82 -5.62 -25.43 21.50
N ARG A 83 -6.28 -24.57 22.28
CA ARG A 83 -6.22 -24.57 23.74
C ARG A 83 -6.79 -25.86 24.34
N ASP A 84 -7.79 -26.47 23.73
CA ASP A 84 -8.34 -27.76 24.16
C ASP A 84 -7.36 -28.92 24.00
N GLY A 85 -6.41 -28.81 23.06
CA GLY A 85 -5.34 -29.80 22.87
C GLY A 85 -5.79 -31.11 22.21
N ASN A 86 -7.00 -31.15 21.64
CA ASN A 86 -7.59 -32.35 21.04
C ASN A 86 -7.44 -32.43 19.51
N HIS A 87 -6.88 -31.40 18.88
CA HIS A 87 -6.79 -31.29 17.43
C HIS A 87 -5.34 -31.08 16.97
N THR A 88 -4.97 -31.72 15.86
CA THR A 88 -3.72 -31.45 15.17
C THR A 88 -3.83 -30.19 14.31
N VAL A 89 -2.70 -29.69 13.81
CA VAL A 89 -2.70 -28.58 12.83
C VAL A 89 -3.56 -28.92 11.62
N ALA A 90 -3.47 -30.14 11.09
CA ALA A 90 -4.23 -30.57 9.91
C ALA A 90 -5.75 -30.56 10.18
N ASP A 91 -6.18 -31.07 11.34
CA ASP A 91 -7.61 -31.06 11.73
C ASP A 91 -8.15 -29.63 11.76
N LEU A 92 -7.37 -28.69 12.30
CA LEU A 92 -7.76 -27.29 12.42
C LEU A 92 -7.79 -26.54 11.09
N MET A 93 -6.92 -26.91 10.14
CA MET A 93 -6.97 -26.39 8.78
C MET A 93 -8.31 -26.73 8.11
N ASP A 94 -8.77 -27.97 8.27
CA ASP A 94 -10.04 -28.41 7.72
C ASP A 94 -11.24 -27.81 8.48
N LEU A 95 -11.23 -27.89 9.82
CA LEU A 95 -12.31 -27.37 10.68
C LEU A 95 -12.56 -25.88 10.46
N GLY A 96 -11.51 -25.07 10.37
CA GLY A 96 -11.62 -23.64 10.14
C GLY A 96 -12.35 -23.29 8.83
N SER A 97 -12.31 -24.17 7.83
CA SER A 97 -13.01 -23.99 6.55
C SER A 97 -14.48 -24.37 6.57
N THR A 98 -15.00 -24.84 7.72
CA THR A 98 -16.39 -25.26 7.90
C THR A 98 -17.20 -24.32 8.79
N MET A 99 -16.57 -23.40 9.52
CA MET A 99 -17.26 -22.59 10.54
C MET A 99 -18.29 -21.63 9.94
N LEU A 100 -17.93 -20.88 8.89
CA LEU A 100 -18.78 -19.88 8.27
C LEU A 100 -19.13 -20.27 6.83
N GLY A 101 -20.37 -20.00 6.44
CA GLY A 101 -20.86 -20.18 5.07
C GLY A 101 -21.16 -18.85 4.38
N ARG A 102 -21.45 -18.87 3.07
CA ARG A 102 -21.76 -17.68 2.26
C ARG A 102 -22.91 -16.84 2.82
N ARG A 103 -23.84 -17.47 3.54
CA ARG A 103 -25.02 -16.84 4.15
C ARG A 103 -24.69 -16.02 5.40
N HIS A 104 -23.61 -16.38 6.07
CA HIS A 104 -23.20 -15.85 7.36
C HIS A 104 -22.28 -14.63 7.24
N VAL A 105 -21.84 -14.30 6.03
CA VAL A 105 -20.93 -13.20 5.74
C VAL A 105 -21.48 -12.29 4.65
N GLN A 106 -20.95 -11.07 4.55
CA GLN A 106 -21.22 -10.20 3.42
C GLN A 106 -20.65 -10.81 2.12
N PRO A 107 -21.27 -10.62 0.94
CA PRO A 107 -20.82 -11.25 -0.31
C PRO A 107 -19.36 -10.96 -0.66
N SER A 108 -18.89 -9.75 -0.39
CA SER A 108 -17.49 -9.33 -0.58
C SER A 108 -16.49 -10.18 0.20
N VAL A 109 -16.87 -10.77 1.34
CA VAL A 109 -16.00 -11.63 2.16
C VAL A 109 -15.64 -12.90 1.40
N CYS A 110 -16.58 -13.45 0.64
CA CYS A 110 -16.36 -14.68 -0.14
C CYS A 110 -15.22 -14.52 -1.17
N ALA A 111 -15.01 -13.30 -1.67
CA ALA A 111 -13.97 -13.00 -2.65
C ALA A 111 -12.66 -12.49 -2.03
N THR A 112 -12.74 -11.82 -0.87
CA THR A 112 -11.59 -11.15 -0.25
C THR A 112 -10.89 -12.00 0.80
N LEU A 113 -11.58 -12.97 1.40
CA LEU A 113 -11.04 -13.87 2.42
C LEU A 113 -10.60 -15.19 1.78
N THR A 114 -9.34 -15.25 1.36
CA THR A 114 -8.75 -16.43 0.72
C THR A 114 -7.90 -17.28 1.66
N GLU A 115 -7.43 -16.70 2.77
CA GLU A 115 -6.51 -17.35 3.71
C GLU A 115 -6.65 -16.72 5.10
N ILE A 116 -6.56 -17.55 6.14
CA ILE A 116 -6.44 -17.12 7.54
C ILE A 116 -5.23 -17.84 8.15
N GLN A 117 -4.45 -17.11 8.93
CA GLN A 117 -3.29 -17.65 9.63
C GLN A 117 -3.41 -17.34 11.13
N VAL A 118 -3.20 -18.36 11.95
CA VAL A 118 -3.18 -18.21 13.40
C VAL A 118 -2.13 -19.12 14.01
N GLU A 119 -1.28 -18.54 14.85
CA GLU A 119 -0.41 -19.31 15.73
C GLU A 119 -1.07 -19.52 17.09
N GLY A 120 -0.90 -20.69 17.67
CA GLY A 120 -1.34 -20.99 19.03
C GLY A 120 -0.45 -22.03 19.69
N THR A 121 -0.54 -22.14 21.01
CA THR A 121 0.25 -23.07 21.82
C THR A 121 -0.49 -24.39 21.96
N PHE A 122 -0.12 -25.36 21.13
CA PHE A 122 -0.54 -26.76 21.23
C PHE A 122 0.17 -27.43 22.41
N PRO A 123 -0.28 -28.64 22.84
CA PRO A 123 0.41 -29.42 23.87
C PRO A 123 1.90 -29.66 23.59
N THR A 124 2.30 -29.68 22.31
CA THR A 124 3.69 -29.91 21.87
C THR A 124 4.47 -28.63 21.52
N GLY A 125 3.88 -27.44 21.70
CA GLY A 125 4.52 -26.16 21.41
C GLY A 125 3.70 -25.26 20.51
N THR A 126 4.30 -24.17 20.04
CA THR A 126 3.63 -23.21 19.15
C THR A 126 3.68 -23.68 17.71
N TYR A 127 2.53 -23.72 17.03
CA TYR A 127 2.44 -24.03 15.60
C TYR A 127 1.52 -23.06 14.88
N LEU A 128 1.78 -22.89 13.59
CA LEU A 128 0.96 -22.12 12.66
C LEU A 128 -0.13 -23.00 12.06
N VAL A 129 -1.38 -22.55 12.14
CA VAL A 129 -2.52 -23.09 11.38
C VAL A 129 -2.86 -22.11 10.26
N THR A 130 -2.93 -22.62 9.03
CA THR A 130 -3.36 -21.85 7.86
C THR A 130 -4.63 -22.44 7.26
N VAL A 131 -5.73 -21.71 7.33
CA VAL A 131 -7.00 -22.11 6.71
C VAL A 131 -7.10 -21.46 5.34
N HIS A 132 -7.12 -22.27 4.28
CA HIS A 132 -7.30 -21.79 2.91
C HIS A 132 -8.78 -21.80 2.53
N ASN A 133 -9.22 -20.73 1.85
CA ASN A 133 -10.59 -20.52 1.39
C ASN A 133 -11.62 -20.85 2.49
N PRO A 134 -11.65 -20.13 3.62
CA PRO A 134 -12.45 -20.51 4.78
C PRO A 134 -13.97 -20.47 4.56
N ILE A 135 -14.46 -19.81 3.51
CA ILE A 135 -15.88 -19.77 3.13
C ILE A 135 -16.11 -20.70 1.92
N ARG A 136 -16.44 -21.98 2.18
CA ARG A 136 -16.54 -23.01 1.12
C ARG A 136 -17.96 -23.48 0.83
N THR A 137 -18.88 -23.28 1.76
CA THR A 137 -20.26 -23.78 1.70
C THR A 137 -21.26 -22.65 1.89
N ASP A 138 -22.54 -22.91 1.63
CA ASP A 138 -23.60 -21.94 1.91
C ASP A 138 -23.85 -21.77 3.40
N ASP A 139 -23.91 -22.88 4.13
CA ASP A 139 -24.43 -22.90 5.50
C ASP A 139 -23.34 -23.00 6.57
N GLY A 140 -22.12 -23.46 6.26
CA GLY A 140 -21.10 -23.67 7.30
C GLY A 140 -21.60 -24.55 8.47
N ASP A 141 -21.08 -24.31 9.68
CA ASP A 141 -21.44 -25.00 10.91
C ASP A 141 -21.43 -23.99 12.07
N LEU A 142 -22.61 -23.45 12.37
CA LEU A 142 -22.76 -22.39 13.37
C LEU A 142 -22.48 -22.86 14.80
N ALA A 143 -22.65 -24.14 15.10
CA ALA A 143 -22.28 -24.69 16.40
C ALA A 143 -20.75 -24.64 16.58
N ARG A 144 -19.99 -24.93 15.51
CA ARG A 144 -18.53 -24.71 15.49
C ARG A 144 -18.17 -23.23 15.50
N ALA A 145 -18.91 -22.39 14.78
CA ALA A 145 -18.68 -20.94 14.75
C ALA A 145 -18.86 -20.27 16.13
N LEU A 146 -19.71 -20.84 16.98
CA LEU A 146 -20.01 -20.36 18.32
C LEU A 146 -19.34 -21.20 19.42
N TYR A 147 -18.39 -22.06 19.06
CA TYR A 147 -17.64 -22.88 20.01
C TYR A 147 -16.98 -22.03 21.10
N GLY A 148 -17.02 -22.50 22.35
CA GLY A 148 -16.48 -21.81 23.53
C GLY A 148 -17.23 -20.53 23.97
N SER A 149 -18.20 -20.04 23.18
CA SER A 149 -18.88 -18.77 23.47
C SER A 149 -20.06 -18.88 24.46
N PHE A 150 -20.62 -20.08 24.60
CA PHE A 150 -21.87 -20.36 25.33
C PHE A 150 -23.09 -19.57 24.83
N LEU A 151 -23.03 -18.98 23.63
CA LEU A 151 -24.15 -18.32 22.98
C LEU A 151 -25.09 -19.35 22.33
N PRO A 152 -26.41 -19.07 22.25
CA PRO A 152 -27.34 -19.92 21.52
C PRO A 152 -27.01 -19.91 20.02
N VAL A 153 -27.15 -21.08 19.39
CA VAL A 153 -27.04 -21.20 17.93
C VAL A 153 -28.29 -20.58 17.30
N PRO A 154 -28.15 -19.56 16.42
CA PRO A 154 -29.30 -18.92 15.80
C PRO A 154 -29.94 -19.80 14.71
N ASP A 155 -31.22 -19.55 14.42
CA ASP A 155 -31.92 -20.19 13.31
C ASP A 155 -31.36 -19.74 11.96
N ALA A 156 -31.28 -20.68 11.01
CA ALA A 156 -30.76 -20.43 9.66
C ALA A 156 -31.59 -19.38 8.87
N ASP A 157 -32.85 -19.20 9.22
CA ASP A 157 -33.76 -18.24 8.58
C ASP A 157 -33.36 -16.78 8.82
N LEU A 158 -32.54 -16.51 9.83
CA LEU A 158 -31.94 -15.18 10.05
C LEU A 158 -30.92 -14.81 8.96
N PHE A 159 -30.47 -15.78 8.16
CA PHE A 159 -29.41 -15.61 7.17
C PHE A 159 -29.86 -15.97 5.75
N PRO A 160 -30.69 -15.15 5.09
CA PRO A 160 -31.01 -15.37 3.68
C PRO A 160 -29.74 -15.25 2.81
N LEU A 161 -29.62 -16.05 1.75
CA LEU A 161 -28.57 -15.87 0.74
C LEU A 161 -28.69 -14.47 0.10
N ALA A 162 -27.55 -13.88 -0.26
CA ALA A 162 -27.55 -12.65 -1.05
C ALA A 162 -27.93 -12.96 -2.51
N ALA A 163 -28.21 -11.93 -3.30
CA ALA A 163 -28.59 -12.12 -4.69
C ALA A 163 -27.40 -12.70 -5.50
N PRO A 164 -27.61 -13.61 -6.48
CA PRO A 164 -26.52 -14.22 -7.25
C PRO A 164 -25.56 -13.22 -7.89
N GLU A 165 -26.06 -12.05 -8.30
CA GLU A 165 -25.31 -10.98 -8.95
C GLU A 165 -24.22 -10.40 -8.03
N GLU A 166 -24.45 -10.40 -6.71
CA GLU A 166 -23.48 -9.91 -5.73
C GLU A 166 -22.23 -10.81 -5.61
N TYR A 167 -22.31 -12.05 -6.13
CA TYR A 167 -21.19 -13.00 -6.14
C TYR A 167 -20.44 -13.04 -7.49
N GLU A 168 -20.89 -12.28 -8.49
CA GLU A 168 -20.25 -12.23 -9.81
C GLU A 168 -18.80 -11.73 -9.71
N ALA A 169 -17.96 -12.18 -10.65
CA ALA A 169 -16.54 -11.84 -10.63
C ALA A 169 -16.29 -10.32 -10.71
N THR A 170 -17.08 -9.61 -11.50
CA THR A 170 -17.04 -8.15 -11.66
C THR A 170 -17.51 -7.40 -10.42
N ALA A 171 -18.36 -8.04 -9.60
CA ALA A 171 -18.84 -7.49 -8.32
C ALA A 171 -17.79 -7.60 -7.19
N ARG A 172 -16.67 -8.30 -7.41
CA ARG A 172 -15.64 -8.50 -6.37
C ARG A 172 -14.82 -7.24 -6.13
N PRO A 173 -14.55 -6.88 -4.86
CA PRO A 173 -13.66 -5.77 -4.56
C PRO A 173 -12.25 -5.98 -5.11
N GLY A 174 -11.67 -4.97 -5.76
CA GLY A 174 -10.30 -5.06 -6.27
C GLY A 174 -10.10 -5.97 -7.48
N VAL A 175 -11.17 -6.43 -8.15
CA VAL A 175 -11.05 -7.36 -9.27
C VAL A 175 -10.28 -6.76 -10.44
N VAL A 176 -9.45 -7.59 -11.07
CA VAL A 176 -8.76 -7.30 -12.32
C VAL A 176 -9.51 -7.98 -13.47
N VAL A 177 -9.93 -7.21 -14.46
CA VAL A 177 -10.49 -7.69 -15.73
C VAL A 177 -9.44 -7.51 -16.80
N ALA A 178 -8.72 -8.61 -17.07
CA ALA A 178 -7.68 -8.62 -18.10
C ALA A 178 -8.29 -8.62 -19.50
N VAL A 179 -7.64 -7.92 -20.44
CA VAL A 179 -7.99 -7.98 -21.86
C VAL A 179 -7.89 -9.43 -22.34
N LYS A 180 -8.87 -9.90 -23.12
CA LYS A 180 -8.84 -11.26 -23.68
C LYS A 180 -7.67 -11.40 -24.65
N GLY A 181 -6.89 -12.47 -24.51
CA GLY A 181 -5.79 -12.79 -25.41
C GLY A 181 -4.53 -13.26 -24.67
N LYS A 182 -3.45 -13.39 -25.43
CA LYS A 182 -2.13 -13.82 -24.95
C LYS A 182 -1.09 -12.72 -25.15
N LEU A 183 -0.04 -12.77 -24.34
CA LEU A 183 1.14 -11.93 -24.44
C LEU A 183 2.34 -12.78 -24.88
N ALA A 184 3.09 -12.28 -25.85
CA ALA A 184 4.37 -12.84 -26.24
C ALA A 184 5.44 -12.38 -25.24
N LEU A 185 6.15 -13.32 -24.63
CA LEU A 185 7.30 -13.03 -23.78
C LEU A 185 8.59 -13.01 -24.59
N ASN A 186 9.54 -12.17 -24.18
CA ASN A 186 10.89 -12.05 -24.75
C ASN A 186 10.84 -11.87 -26.29
N GLN A 187 9.94 -11.01 -26.76
CA GLN A 187 9.73 -10.82 -28.19
C GLN A 187 11.04 -10.40 -28.89
N ASP A 188 11.19 -10.79 -30.15
CA ASP A 188 12.34 -10.44 -31.02
C ASP A 188 13.72 -11.00 -30.60
N ARG A 189 13.79 -11.82 -29.55
CA ARG A 189 15.02 -12.51 -29.14
C ARG A 189 15.25 -13.84 -29.85
N LYS A 190 16.51 -14.19 -30.09
CA LYS A 190 16.91 -15.50 -30.65
C LYS A 190 16.52 -16.63 -29.72
N ARG A 191 16.07 -17.75 -30.29
CA ARG A 191 15.62 -18.93 -29.56
C ARG A 191 16.27 -20.21 -30.05
N ILE A 192 16.45 -21.14 -29.13
CA ILE A 192 16.91 -22.50 -29.42
C ILE A 192 16.11 -23.51 -28.58
N ARG A 193 16.05 -24.76 -29.04
CA ARG A 193 15.58 -25.89 -28.23
C ARG A 193 16.74 -26.84 -27.98
N LEU A 194 16.87 -27.29 -26.74
CA LEU A 194 17.88 -28.26 -26.31
C LEU A 194 17.21 -29.40 -25.53
N LYS A 195 17.68 -30.62 -25.75
CA LYS A 195 17.32 -31.76 -24.91
C LYS A 195 18.27 -31.79 -23.72
N VAL A 196 17.70 -31.77 -22.52
CA VAL A 196 18.45 -31.70 -21.26
C VAL A 196 18.16 -32.96 -20.46
N THR A 197 19.21 -33.70 -20.12
CA THR A 197 19.13 -34.96 -19.38
C THR A 197 19.78 -34.81 -18.00
N SER A 198 19.06 -35.16 -16.94
CA SER A 198 19.59 -35.20 -15.58
C SER A 198 20.34 -36.51 -15.34
N LYS A 199 21.65 -36.42 -15.11
CA LYS A 199 22.51 -37.53 -14.67
C LYS A 199 22.71 -37.56 -13.16
N GLY A 200 22.11 -36.61 -12.43
CA GLY A 200 22.24 -36.48 -10.99
C GLY A 200 21.34 -37.47 -10.23
N ASP A 201 21.66 -37.64 -8.95
CA ASP A 201 20.94 -38.47 -7.98
C ASP A 201 19.89 -37.68 -7.17
N ARG A 202 19.81 -36.37 -7.39
CA ARG A 202 18.91 -35.43 -6.72
C ARG A 202 18.19 -34.54 -7.73
N PRO A 203 17.01 -34.00 -7.37
CA PRO A 203 16.29 -33.08 -8.23
C PRO A 203 17.07 -31.79 -8.48
N ILE A 204 17.03 -31.31 -9.72
CA ILE A 204 17.65 -30.04 -10.15
C ILE A 204 16.54 -29.13 -10.70
N GLN A 205 16.50 -27.88 -10.26
CA GLN A 205 15.49 -26.92 -10.70
C GLN A 205 16.16 -25.62 -11.14
N VAL A 206 15.88 -25.20 -12.38
CA VAL A 206 16.54 -24.06 -13.04
C VAL A 206 15.53 -22.94 -13.24
N GLY A 207 15.82 -21.76 -12.68
CA GLY A 207 14.98 -20.57 -12.79
C GLY A 207 15.06 -19.88 -14.15
N SER A 208 13.99 -19.15 -14.51
CA SER A 208 13.83 -18.43 -15.78
C SER A 208 15.05 -17.63 -16.23
N HIS A 209 15.69 -16.90 -15.32
CA HIS A 209 16.77 -15.95 -15.62
C HIS A 209 18.18 -16.48 -15.33
N TYR A 210 18.31 -17.76 -14.96
CA TYR A 210 19.62 -18.34 -14.72
C TYR A 210 20.36 -18.56 -16.05
N HIS A 211 21.64 -18.17 -16.12
CA HIS A 211 22.50 -18.40 -17.29
C HIS A 211 22.62 -19.90 -17.58
N PHE A 212 22.05 -20.37 -18.68
CA PHE A 212 21.78 -21.81 -18.85
C PHE A 212 23.07 -22.64 -18.95
N ILE A 213 24.12 -22.06 -19.55
CA ILE A 213 25.46 -22.65 -19.59
C ILE A 213 26.07 -22.89 -18.19
N GLU A 214 25.67 -22.12 -17.18
CA GLU A 214 26.18 -22.19 -15.81
C GLU A 214 25.43 -23.19 -14.92
N THR A 215 24.45 -23.93 -15.47
CA THR A 215 23.60 -24.84 -14.69
C THR A 215 24.38 -26.04 -14.15
N ASN A 216 23.82 -26.76 -13.17
CA ASN A 216 24.45 -27.87 -12.46
C ASN A 216 25.25 -28.82 -13.40
N PRO A 217 26.49 -29.22 -13.04
CA PRO A 217 27.33 -30.15 -13.82
C PRO A 217 26.67 -31.47 -14.23
N GLN A 218 25.67 -31.92 -13.46
CA GLN A 218 24.94 -33.17 -13.69
C GLN A 218 23.81 -33.04 -14.73
N LEU A 219 23.55 -31.84 -15.26
CA LEU A 219 22.68 -31.65 -16.42
C LEU A 219 23.52 -31.77 -17.70
N ASP A 220 23.16 -32.76 -18.53
CA ASP A 220 23.80 -33.07 -19.80
C ASP A 220 22.99 -32.51 -20.97
N PHE A 221 23.62 -31.62 -21.73
CA PHE A 221 23.07 -30.94 -22.90
C PHE A 221 24.19 -30.22 -23.66
N ASP A 222 23.85 -29.61 -24.80
CA ASP A 222 24.78 -28.80 -25.58
C ASP A 222 25.06 -27.44 -24.91
N ARG A 223 26.08 -27.41 -24.05
CA ARG A 223 26.61 -26.20 -23.38
C ARG A 223 27.07 -25.12 -24.36
N GLU A 224 27.62 -25.47 -25.52
CA GLU A 224 28.08 -24.51 -26.53
C GLU A 224 26.90 -23.71 -27.06
N ARG A 225 25.81 -24.41 -27.42
CA ARG A 225 24.57 -23.77 -27.89
C ARG A 225 23.87 -22.98 -26.79
N ALA A 226 23.99 -23.36 -25.52
CA ALA A 226 23.39 -22.66 -24.39
C ALA A 226 24.14 -21.36 -23.98
N TYR A 227 25.30 -21.07 -24.57
CA TYR A 227 26.09 -19.88 -24.22
C TYR A 227 25.35 -18.58 -24.57
N GLY A 228 25.08 -17.75 -23.56
CA GLY A 228 24.31 -16.51 -23.74
C GLY A 228 22.80 -16.70 -23.72
N PHE A 229 22.30 -17.88 -23.34
CA PHE A 229 20.87 -18.18 -23.28
C PHE A 229 20.38 -18.44 -21.85
N ARG A 230 19.07 -18.21 -21.65
CA ARG A 230 18.30 -18.54 -20.44
C ARG A 230 16.98 -19.20 -20.82
N LEU A 231 16.22 -19.75 -19.87
CA LEU A 231 14.93 -20.40 -20.17
C LEU A 231 13.90 -19.39 -20.73
N ASP A 232 13.19 -19.75 -21.80
CA ASP A 232 12.08 -18.97 -22.36
C ASP A 232 10.75 -19.35 -21.69
N ILE A 233 10.61 -18.97 -20.43
CA ILE A 233 9.46 -19.24 -19.57
C ILE A 233 9.09 -17.95 -18.81
N PRO A 234 7.88 -17.84 -18.23
CA PRO A 234 7.49 -16.66 -17.47
C PRO A 234 8.47 -16.29 -16.36
N ALA A 235 8.76 -15.00 -16.21
CA ALA A 235 9.71 -14.49 -15.22
C ALA A 235 9.37 -15.00 -13.80
N GLY A 236 10.41 -15.44 -13.09
CA GLY A 236 10.28 -16.01 -11.76
C GLY A 236 9.77 -17.47 -11.69
N THR A 237 9.48 -18.12 -12.82
CA THR A 237 9.20 -19.57 -12.85
C THR A 237 10.48 -20.39 -13.07
N SER A 238 10.35 -21.71 -13.09
CA SER A 238 11.49 -22.63 -13.22
C SER A 238 11.08 -23.95 -13.89
N VAL A 239 12.06 -24.65 -14.47
CA VAL A 239 11.93 -26.03 -14.95
C VAL A 239 12.63 -26.96 -13.98
N ARG A 240 11.92 -28.00 -13.55
CA ARG A 240 12.42 -29.03 -12.64
C ARG A 240 12.81 -30.29 -13.41
N PHE A 241 13.90 -30.92 -13.01
CA PHE A 241 14.42 -32.19 -13.54
C PHE A 241 14.60 -33.15 -12.37
N GLU A 242 13.84 -34.23 -12.34
CA GLU A 242 14.06 -35.33 -11.39
C GLU A 242 15.30 -36.16 -11.81
N PRO A 243 15.87 -36.99 -10.93
CA PRO A 243 16.96 -37.91 -11.28
C PRO A 243 16.61 -38.78 -12.49
N GLY A 244 17.44 -38.74 -13.55
CA GLY A 244 17.21 -39.47 -14.80
C GLY A 244 16.24 -38.80 -15.79
N ASP A 245 15.57 -37.70 -15.41
CA ASP A 245 14.64 -37.00 -16.30
C ASP A 245 15.33 -36.49 -17.56
N THR A 246 14.60 -36.53 -18.66
CA THR A 246 15.00 -35.89 -19.93
C THR A 246 13.88 -34.98 -20.41
N LYS A 247 14.17 -33.69 -20.62
CA LYS A 247 13.18 -32.70 -21.11
C LYS A 247 13.77 -31.85 -22.21
N THR A 248 12.97 -31.55 -23.22
CA THR A 248 13.31 -30.52 -24.21
C THR A 248 12.86 -29.17 -23.69
N VAL A 249 13.79 -28.23 -23.55
CA VAL A 249 13.52 -26.87 -23.10
C VAL A 249 13.74 -25.88 -24.24
N THR A 250 12.95 -24.80 -24.24
CA THR A 250 13.20 -23.65 -25.11
C THR A 250 14.00 -22.62 -24.34
N LEU A 251 15.07 -22.13 -24.96
CA LEU A 251 15.92 -21.09 -24.41
C LEU A 251 15.84 -19.84 -25.29
N VAL A 252 16.06 -18.68 -24.67
CA VAL A 252 16.09 -17.36 -25.29
C VAL A 252 17.38 -16.63 -24.93
N GLU A 253 17.93 -15.89 -25.89
CA GLU A 253 19.17 -15.11 -25.70
C GLU A 253 18.96 -14.04 -24.60
N ILE A 254 19.98 -13.75 -23.80
CA ILE A 254 19.96 -12.65 -22.84
C ILE A 254 19.91 -11.30 -23.57
N GLY A 255 19.25 -10.30 -22.97
CA GLY A 255 19.17 -8.93 -23.50
C GLY A 255 20.31 -8.03 -23.00
N GLY A 256 20.13 -6.73 -23.14
CA GLY A 256 20.99 -5.70 -22.58
C GLY A 256 22.40 -5.73 -23.16
N ASN A 257 23.41 -5.55 -22.30
CA ASN A 257 24.83 -5.57 -22.69
C ASN A 257 25.34 -6.98 -23.02
N ARG A 258 24.52 -8.02 -22.82
CA ARG A 258 24.85 -9.43 -23.04
C ARG A 258 26.11 -9.86 -22.30
N VAL A 259 26.17 -9.58 -21.01
CA VAL A 259 27.31 -9.93 -20.14
C VAL A 259 26.87 -10.98 -19.13
N ILE A 260 27.53 -12.14 -19.14
CA ILE A 260 27.30 -13.21 -18.18
C ILE A 260 28.15 -12.95 -16.94
N ARG A 261 27.53 -13.08 -15.76
CA ARG A 261 28.20 -13.03 -14.46
C ARG A 261 27.51 -14.01 -13.49
N GLY A 262 28.22 -14.43 -12.45
CA GLY A 262 27.68 -15.29 -11.42
C GLY A 262 27.70 -16.78 -11.75
N GLY A 263 26.77 -17.53 -11.16
CA GLY A 263 26.63 -18.98 -11.39
C GLY A 263 27.84 -19.76 -10.88
N ASN A 264 28.44 -20.61 -11.73
CA ASN A 264 29.67 -21.33 -11.40
C ASN A 264 30.93 -20.58 -11.85
N HIS A 265 30.80 -19.33 -12.30
CA HIS A 265 31.89 -18.47 -12.74
C HIS A 265 32.68 -19.02 -13.95
N MET A 266 32.04 -19.81 -14.81
CA MET A 266 32.73 -20.51 -15.92
C MET A 266 32.70 -19.71 -17.24
N ALA A 267 31.60 -19.01 -17.50
CA ALA A 267 31.31 -18.27 -18.72
C ALA A 267 31.27 -16.74 -18.51
N THR A 268 31.81 -16.25 -17.38
CA THR A 268 31.84 -14.83 -17.03
C THR A 268 32.45 -13.97 -18.14
N GLY A 269 31.80 -12.85 -18.47
CA GLY A 269 32.26 -11.86 -19.45
C GLY A 269 31.21 -11.55 -20.52
N GLY A 270 31.58 -10.69 -21.48
CA GLY A 270 30.72 -10.39 -22.64
C GLY A 270 30.46 -11.64 -23.48
N LEU A 271 29.28 -11.69 -24.11
CA LEU A 271 28.88 -12.75 -25.04
C LEU A 271 29.70 -12.66 -26.34
N GLU A 272 30.77 -13.43 -26.40
CA GLU A 272 31.74 -13.43 -27.49
C GLU A 272 31.91 -14.85 -28.03
N LEU A 273 31.31 -15.13 -29.20
CA LEU A 273 31.21 -16.50 -29.74
C LEU A 273 32.56 -17.18 -29.97
N TRP A 274 33.65 -16.42 -30.15
CA TRP A 274 34.99 -16.99 -30.31
C TRP A 274 35.53 -17.66 -29.03
N ARG A 275 35.00 -17.32 -27.85
CA ARG A 275 35.40 -17.89 -26.55
C ARG A 275 34.69 -19.18 -26.20
N VAL A 276 33.62 -19.53 -26.91
CA VAL A 276 32.69 -20.58 -26.47
C VAL A 276 33.38 -21.94 -26.35
N LYS A 277 34.30 -22.25 -27.27
CA LYS A 277 35.06 -23.51 -27.24
C LYS A 277 35.93 -23.61 -26.00
N ASP A 278 36.72 -22.58 -25.71
CA ASP A 278 37.55 -22.52 -24.51
C ASP A 278 36.72 -22.61 -23.21
N ILE A 279 35.52 -22.01 -23.19
CA ILE A 279 34.60 -22.07 -22.06
C ILE A 279 34.07 -23.50 -21.87
N VAL A 280 33.65 -24.17 -22.96
CA VAL A 280 33.16 -25.55 -22.92
C VAL A 280 34.26 -26.53 -22.51
N GLU A 281 35.49 -26.34 -22.99
CA GLU A 281 36.64 -27.14 -22.55
C GLU A 281 36.88 -26.99 -21.04
N LYS A 282 36.83 -25.76 -20.51
CA LYS A 282 36.94 -25.50 -19.06
C LYS A 282 35.79 -26.14 -18.28
N LEU A 283 34.56 -26.07 -18.80
CA LEU A 283 33.38 -26.71 -18.20
C LEU A 283 33.57 -28.23 -18.12
N GLN A 284 33.99 -28.88 -19.21
CA GLN A 284 34.26 -30.31 -19.23
C GLN A 284 35.39 -30.70 -18.26
N GLN A 285 36.47 -29.92 -18.19
CA GLN A 285 37.55 -30.10 -17.22
C GLN A 285 37.06 -29.97 -15.77
N ALA A 286 36.10 -29.08 -15.52
CA ALA A 286 35.44 -28.92 -14.22
C ALA A 286 34.33 -29.95 -13.95
N GLY A 287 34.13 -30.93 -14.84
CA GLY A 287 33.18 -32.03 -14.66
C GLY A 287 31.74 -31.72 -15.08
N PHE A 288 31.51 -30.66 -15.85
CA PHE A 288 30.19 -30.36 -16.41
C PHE A 288 29.90 -31.27 -17.59
N SER A 289 28.73 -31.92 -17.54
CA SER A 289 28.25 -32.75 -18.63
C SER A 289 27.95 -31.87 -19.86
N HIS A 290 28.43 -32.34 -21.00
CA HIS A 290 28.26 -31.71 -22.30
C HIS A 290 28.14 -32.79 -23.37
N THR A 291 27.06 -32.73 -24.15
CA THR A 291 26.86 -33.56 -25.34
C THR A 291 26.44 -32.66 -26.49
N PRO A 292 27.24 -32.53 -27.56
CA PRO A 292 26.87 -31.75 -28.73
C PRO A 292 25.58 -32.27 -29.37
N GLU A 293 24.68 -31.37 -29.75
CA GLU A 293 23.49 -31.72 -30.53
C GLU A 293 23.62 -31.20 -31.97
N PRO A 294 23.19 -31.97 -32.99
CA PRO A 294 23.20 -31.49 -34.37
C PRO A 294 22.39 -30.20 -34.48
N GLN A 295 22.92 -29.23 -35.22
CA GLN A 295 22.29 -27.95 -35.46
C GLN A 295 21.00 -28.17 -36.27
N ALA A 296 19.87 -28.28 -35.58
CA ALA A 296 18.56 -28.24 -36.21
C ALA A 296 18.26 -26.82 -36.71
N ASP A 297 17.52 -26.70 -37.82
CA ASP A 297 17.12 -25.41 -38.38
C ASP A 297 16.46 -24.56 -37.30
N ALA A 298 17.03 -23.37 -37.04
CA ALA A 298 16.49 -22.38 -36.12
C ALA A 298 15.20 -21.70 -36.65
N ALA A 299 14.63 -22.23 -37.74
CA ALA A 299 13.48 -21.67 -38.43
C ALA A 299 12.23 -21.78 -37.54
N LEU A 300 11.89 -20.64 -36.94
CA LEU A 300 10.61 -20.27 -36.33
C LEU A 300 10.24 -21.05 -35.04
N ILE A 301 11.09 -20.97 -34.02
CA ILE A 301 10.62 -21.22 -32.65
C ILE A 301 9.81 -19.99 -32.21
N ASP A 302 8.49 -20.14 -32.11
CA ASP A 302 7.60 -19.08 -31.65
C ASP A 302 7.92 -18.63 -30.22
N ALA A 303 7.64 -17.36 -29.94
CA ALA A 303 7.74 -16.80 -28.59
C ALA A 303 6.78 -17.49 -27.62
N PHE A 304 7.22 -17.71 -26.38
CA PHE A 304 6.35 -18.19 -25.33
C PHE A 304 5.13 -17.25 -25.17
N GLN A 305 3.93 -17.81 -25.23
CA GLN A 305 2.68 -17.08 -25.09
C GLN A 305 2.06 -17.37 -23.71
N ILE A 306 1.74 -16.32 -22.95
CA ILE A 306 1.03 -16.43 -21.67
C ILE A 306 -0.35 -15.78 -21.77
N ASP A 307 -1.39 -16.42 -21.22
CA ASP A 307 -2.71 -15.80 -21.10
C ASP A 307 -2.65 -14.57 -20.20
N ARG A 308 -3.29 -13.46 -20.62
CA ARG A 308 -3.26 -12.20 -19.85
C ARG A 308 -3.76 -12.33 -18.41
N ALA A 309 -4.75 -13.19 -18.16
CA ALA A 309 -5.23 -13.46 -16.80
C ALA A 309 -4.16 -14.14 -15.92
N ALA A 310 -3.38 -15.06 -16.49
CA ALA A 310 -2.25 -15.68 -15.80
C ALA A 310 -1.11 -14.67 -15.58
N TYR A 311 -0.85 -13.80 -16.56
CA TYR A 311 0.10 -12.69 -16.42
C TYR A 311 -0.29 -11.77 -15.25
N ALA A 312 -1.55 -11.32 -15.22
CA ALA A 312 -2.06 -10.45 -14.16
C ALA A 312 -1.97 -11.07 -12.77
N THR A 313 -2.19 -12.39 -12.66
CA THR A 313 -2.02 -13.14 -11.40
C THR A 313 -0.56 -13.17 -10.94
N MET A 314 0.39 -13.22 -11.89
CA MET A 314 1.82 -13.35 -11.58
C MET A 314 2.53 -12.03 -11.33
N PHE A 315 2.14 -10.97 -12.03
CA PHE A 315 2.87 -9.70 -12.10
C PHE A 315 2.00 -8.46 -11.91
N GLY A 316 0.70 -8.62 -11.65
CA GLY A 316 -0.26 -7.51 -11.69
C GLY A 316 -0.75 -7.18 -13.10
N PRO A 317 -1.82 -6.38 -13.22
CA PRO A 317 -2.43 -6.01 -14.50
C PRO A 317 -1.44 -5.27 -15.41
N THR A 318 -1.66 -5.33 -16.72
CA THR A 318 -0.86 -4.61 -17.72
C THR A 318 -1.75 -3.78 -18.66
N THR A 319 -1.13 -3.06 -19.60
CA THR A 319 -1.78 -2.09 -20.49
C THR A 319 -3.10 -2.62 -21.06
N GLY A 320 -4.17 -1.86 -20.86
CA GLY A 320 -5.53 -2.15 -21.30
C GLY A 320 -6.40 -2.91 -20.30
N ASP A 321 -5.81 -3.56 -19.29
CA ASP A 321 -6.56 -4.26 -18.25
C ASP A 321 -7.29 -3.25 -17.34
N LEU A 322 -8.43 -3.66 -16.79
CA LEU A 322 -9.23 -2.85 -15.87
C LEU A 322 -9.10 -3.35 -14.43
N VAL A 323 -9.08 -2.43 -13.47
CA VAL A 323 -9.06 -2.72 -12.03
C VAL A 323 -10.17 -1.96 -11.34
N ARG A 324 -10.94 -2.66 -10.51
CA ARG A 324 -11.96 -2.02 -9.66
C ARG A 324 -11.33 -1.44 -8.39
N LEU A 325 -11.64 -0.20 -8.04
CA LEU A 325 -11.08 0.43 -6.83
C LEU A 325 -11.88 0.02 -5.59
N GLY A 326 -11.31 -0.87 -4.78
CA GLY A 326 -11.97 -1.38 -3.58
C GLY A 326 -13.35 -1.96 -3.90
N ASN A 327 -14.36 -1.62 -3.08
CA ASN A 327 -15.76 -1.99 -3.33
C ASN A 327 -16.57 -0.85 -3.98
N THR A 328 -15.92 0.15 -4.57
CA THR A 328 -16.59 1.29 -5.23
C THR A 328 -17.11 0.88 -6.62
N SER A 329 -17.81 1.78 -7.32
CA SER A 329 -18.17 1.59 -8.73
C SER A 329 -17.10 2.11 -9.71
N LEU A 330 -15.93 2.56 -9.20
CA LEU A 330 -14.87 3.12 -10.01
C LEU A 330 -13.97 2.03 -10.59
N TRP A 331 -13.67 2.18 -11.88
CA TRP A 331 -12.77 1.32 -12.63
C TRP A 331 -11.63 2.15 -13.22
N VAL A 332 -10.41 1.68 -13.04
CA VAL A 332 -9.21 2.28 -13.65
C VAL A 332 -8.69 1.36 -14.73
N LYS A 333 -8.15 1.95 -15.80
CA LYS A 333 -7.53 1.23 -16.91
C LYS A 333 -6.03 1.47 -16.87
N VAL A 334 -5.22 0.42 -17.02
CA VAL A 334 -3.77 0.60 -17.16
C VAL A 334 -3.48 1.24 -18.51
N GLU A 335 -2.95 2.46 -18.49
CA GLU A 335 -2.71 3.29 -19.68
C GLU A 335 -1.37 2.93 -20.36
N LYS A 336 -0.39 2.54 -19.55
CA LYS A 336 0.97 2.20 -20.00
C LYS A 336 1.61 1.18 -19.07
N ASP A 337 2.49 0.35 -19.61
CA ASP A 337 3.37 -0.55 -18.87
C ASP A 337 4.81 -0.29 -19.32
N TYR A 338 5.71 -0.06 -18.36
CA TYR A 338 7.14 0.18 -18.62
C TYR A 338 7.96 -1.10 -18.76
N THR A 339 7.38 -2.26 -18.44
CA THR A 339 8.11 -3.53 -18.51
C THR A 339 8.44 -3.96 -19.94
N VAL A 340 9.38 -4.88 -20.05
CA VAL A 340 9.60 -5.69 -21.26
C VAL A 340 9.12 -7.10 -20.90
N TYR A 341 8.05 -7.57 -21.55
CA TYR A 341 7.39 -8.81 -21.14
C TYR A 341 8.35 -10.00 -21.17
N GLY A 342 8.48 -10.68 -20.02
CA GLY A 342 9.42 -11.79 -19.82
C GLY A 342 10.69 -11.43 -19.04
N ASP A 343 10.96 -10.13 -18.83
CA ASP A 343 12.03 -9.60 -17.98
C ASP A 343 11.48 -8.88 -16.73
N GLU A 344 10.31 -9.31 -16.22
CA GLU A 344 9.74 -8.75 -14.98
C GLU A 344 10.65 -8.99 -13.77
N CYS A 345 10.86 -7.95 -12.98
CA CYS A 345 11.56 -8.02 -11.70
C CYS A 345 10.72 -8.79 -10.69
N LYS A 346 11.14 -10.01 -10.32
CA LYS A 346 10.46 -10.83 -9.31
C LYS A 346 11.46 -11.37 -8.31
N PHE A 347 11.24 -11.08 -7.02
CA PHE A 347 12.10 -11.51 -5.93
C PHE A 347 11.62 -12.79 -5.24
N GLY A 348 12.56 -13.69 -4.90
CA GLY A 348 12.33 -14.92 -4.17
C GLY A 348 13.17 -16.12 -4.66
N GLY A 349 13.05 -17.25 -3.96
CA GLY A 349 13.80 -18.47 -4.26
C GLY A 349 13.61 -18.94 -5.71
N GLY A 350 14.72 -18.99 -6.46
CA GLY A 350 14.73 -19.43 -7.87
C GLY A 350 14.16 -18.43 -8.89
N LYS A 351 13.87 -17.18 -8.48
CA LYS A 351 13.22 -16.19 -9.35
C LYS A 351 14.22 -15.30 -10.12
N THR A 352 13.78 -14.12 -10.55
CA THR A 352 14.49 -13.20 -11.45
C THR A 352 15.58 -12.39 -10.74
N LEU A 353 15.24 -11.73 -9.63
CA LEU A 353 16.17 -10.86 -8.89
C LEU A 353 17.14 -11.68 -8.04
N ARG A 354 18.20 -12.16 -8.70
CA ARG A 354 19.33 -12.91 -8.12
C ARG A 354 20.62 -12.47 -8.81
N GLU A 355 21.74 -12.69 -8.12
CA GLU A 355 23.09 -12.34 -8.57
C GLU A 355 23.34 -12.78 -10.02
N GLY A 356 23.83 -11.86 -10.85
CA GLY A 356 24.18 -12.08 -12.25
C GLY A 356 22.99 -12.15 -13.20
N MET A 357 21.77 -12.18 -12.66
CA MET A 357 20.50 -12.33 -13.40
C MET A 357 19.79 -10.97 -13.40
N GLY A 358 18.63 -10.84 -12.76
CA GLY A 358 17.98 -9.53 -12.59
C GLY A 358 18.67 -8.60 -11.58
N GLN A 359 19.55 -9.14 -10.72
CA GLN A 359 20.44 -8.33 -9.88
C GLN A 359 21.80 -8.20 -10.57
N ALA A 360 22.18 -6.97 -10.91
CA ALA A 360 23.46 -6.63 -11.49
C ALA A 360 24.60 -6.89 -10.50
N THR A 361 25.79 -7.20 -11.01
CA THR A 361 26.94 -7.57 -10.19
C THR A 361 28.14 -6.69 -10.49
N GLY A 362 28.98 -6.46 -9.48
CA GLY A 362 30.11 -5.53 -9.56
C GLY A 362 29.68 -4.06 -9.69
N ARG A 363 28.47 -3.71 -9.24
CA ARG A 363 27.99 -2.32 -9.17
C ARG A 363 28.29 -1.75 -7.78
N LEU A 364 28.74 -0.50 -7.74
CA LEU A 364 28.92 0.22 -6.48
C LEU A 364 27.55 0.58 -5.91
N ASP A 365 27.51 0.84 -4.61
CA ASP A 365 26.31 1.35 -3.95
C ASP A 365 25.78 2.62 -4.64
N ALA A 366 26.67 3.54 -5.03
CA ALA A 366 26.31 4.76 -5.76
C ALA A 366 25.61 4.50 -7.12
N ASP A 367 25.82 3.32 -7.72
CA ASP A 367 25.26 2.95 -9.02
C ASP A 367 24.01 2.05 -8.89
N SER A 368 23.66 1.63 -7.67
CA SER A 368 22.51 0.78 -7.39
C SER A 368 21.47 1.49 -6.52
N LEU A 369 20.21 1.13 -6.73
CA LEU A 369 19.11 1.59 -5.86
C LEU A 369 19.31 1.10 -4.42
N ASP A 370 18.80 1.85 -3.44
CA ASP A 370 18.69 1.35 -2.07
C ASP A 370 17.51 0.40 -1.94
N MET A 371 16.42 0.69 -2.66
CA MET A 371 15.20 -0.11 -2.67
C MET A 371 14.52 -0.01 -4.03
N VAL A 372 13.91 -1.11 -4.47
CA VAL A 372 13.03 -1.14 -5.64
C VAL A 372 11.64 -1.68 -5.26
N VAL A 373 10.59 -0.98 -5.67
CA VAL A 373 9.21 -1.50 -5.65
C VAL A 373 8.93 -2.13 -7.00
N THR A 374 8.72 -3.44 -7.07
CA THR A 374 8.59 -4.17 -8.35
C THR A 374 7.15 -4.25 -8.83
N ASN A 375 6.90 -4.09 -10.14
CA ASN A 375 5.61 -4.33 -10.80
C ASN A 375 4.40 -3.58 -10.19
N ALA A 376 4.60 -2.37 -9.68
CA ALA A 376 3.55 -1.58 -9.08
C ALA A 376 2.54 -1.09 -10.13
N LEU A 377 1.25 -1.16 -9.83
CA LEU A 377 0.25 -0.34 -10.51
C LEU A 377 0.22 1.04 -9.84
N VAL A 378 0.79 2.04 -10.50
CA VAL A 378 0.81 3.42 -10.01
C VAL A 378 -0.49 4.10 -10.40
N ILE A 379 -1.14 4.72 -9.42
CA ILE A 379 -2.27 5.64 -9.64
C ILE A 379 -1.84 6.99 -9.09
N ASP A 380 -1.66 7.94 -10.00
CA ASP A 380 -1.28 9.31 -9.69
C ASP A 380 -2.04 10.28 -10.60
N TRP A 381 -2.07 11.57 -10.25
CA TRP A 381 -2.68 12.58 -11.10
C TRP A 381 -1.99 12.69 -12.48
N THR A 382 -0.72 12.29 -12.58
CA THR A 382 0.02 12.24 -13.85
C THR A 382 -0.37 11.07 -14.77
N GLY A 383 -1.10 10.06 -14.25
CA GLY A 383 -1.60 8.94 -15.03
C GLY A 383 -1.74 7.62 -14.26
N ILE A 384 -2.20 6.58 -14.95
CA ILE A 384 -2.40 5.24 -14.41
C ILE A 384 -1.54 4.24 -15.19
N TYR A 385 -0.41 3.83 -14.63
CA TYR A 385 0.57 3.04 -15.35
C TYR A 385 1.25 1.99 -14.46
N LYS A 386 1.79 0.95 -15.11
CA LYS A 386 2.53 -0.12 -14.44
C LYS A 386 4.03 0.11 -14.59
N ALA A 387 4.76 0.10 -13.48
CA ALA A 387 6.20 0.34 -13.46
C ALA A 387 6.88 -0.26 -12.22
N ASP A 388 8.21 -0.37 -12.28
CA ASP A 388 9.06 -0.46 -11.09
C ASP A 388 9.36 0.96 -10.58
N ILE A 389 9.50 1.13 -9.26
CA ILE A 389 9.83 2.42 -8.62
C ILE A 389 11.17 2.27 -7.90
N GLY A 390 12.14 3.13 -8.22
CA GLY A 390 13.47 3.13 -7.63
C GLY A 390 13.63 4.20 -6.57
N VAL A 391 14.18 3.81 -5.42
CA VAL A 391 14.49 4.72 -4.32
C VAL A 391 15.99 4.72 -4.04
N LYS A 392 16.55 5.93 -3.87
CA LYS A 392 17.91 6.18 -3.42
C LYS A 392 17.93 7.36 -2.46
N ASN A 393 18.61 7.23 -1.32
CA ASN A 393 18.72 8.23 -0.27
C ASN A 393 17.37 8.81 0.17
N GLY A 394 16.34 7.95 0.27
CA GLY A 394 14.98 8.36 0.66
C GLY A 394 14.17 9.07 -0.43
N HIS A 395 14.70 9.20 -1.66
CA HIS A 395 14.02 9.86 -2.77
C HIS A 395 13.69 8.89 -3.90
N ILE A 396 12.57 9.14 -4.59
CA ILE A 396 12.25 8.45 -5.84
C ILE A 396 13.22 8.97 -6.91
N VAL A 397 14.08 8.09 -7.42
CA VAL A 397 15.08 8.42 -8.46
C VAL A 397 14.72 7.90 -9.85
N GLY A 398 13.72 7.02 -9.94
CA GLY A 398 13.24 6.52 -11.21
C GLY A 398 11.89 5.82 -11.10
N ILE A 399 11.10 5.94 -12.16
CA ILE A 399 9.86 5.20 -12.38
C ILE A 399 9.94 4.65 -13.80
N GLY A 400 10.03 3.33 -13.94
CA GLY A 400 10.27 2.71 -15.24
C GLY A 400 10.51 1.21 -15.14
N LYS A 401 11.48 0.71 -15.89
CA LYS A 401 11.90 -0.70 -15.83
C LYS A 401 13.18 -0.80 -15.01
N ALA A 402 13.14 -1.54 -13.91
CA ALA A 402 14.33 -1.86 -13.13
C ALA A 402 15.01 -3.14 -13.62
N GLY A 403 16.14 -3.47 -13.00
CA GLY A 403 16.79 -4.77 -13.11
C GLY A 403 18.27 -4.65 -13.43
N ASN A 404 18.76 -5.57 -14.26
CA ASN A 404 20.18 -5.65 -14.62
C ASN A 404 20.39 -5.32 -16.11
N PRO A 405 21.03 -4.18 -16.44
CA PRO A 405 21.27 -3.79 -17.83
C PRO A 405 22.21 -4.75 -18.57
N ASP A 406 22.91 -5.64 -17.86
CA ASP A 406 23.81 -6.62 -18.48
C ASP A 406 23.08 -7.77 -19.16
N VAL A 407 21.82 -8.04 -18.79
CA VAL A 407 21.06 -9.21 -19.28
C VAL A 407 19.60 -8.91 -19.64
N MET A 408 19.13 -7.69 -19.41
CA MET A 408 17.76 -7.24 -19.67
C MET A 408 17.75 -6.01 -20.58
N ASP A 409 16.82 -5.98 -21.53
CA ASP A 409 16.60 -4.81 -22.37
C ASP A 409 15.78 -3.75 -21.62
N GLY A 410 15.97 -2.48 -21.96
CA GLY A 410 15.12 -1.39 -21.52
C GLY A 410 15.24 -0.99 -20.05
N VAL A 411 16.24 -1.48 -19.31
CA VAL A 411 16.50 -1.02 -17.93
C VAL A 411 16.73 0.48 -17.94
N THR A 412 15.89 1.20 -17.21
CA THR A 412 15.89 2.67 -17.19
C THR A 412 17.20 3.17 -16.56
N PRO A 413 17.83 4.25 -17.07
CA PRO A 413 19.02 4.81 -16.44
C PRO A 413 18.76 5.15 -14.97
N GLY A 414 19.70 4.77 -14.09
CA GLY A 414 19.57 4.94 -12.63
C GLY A 414 18.69 3.90 -11.92
N MET A 415 18.13 2.92 -12.64
CA MET A 415 17.21 1.91 -12.11
C MET A 415 17.84 0.52 -11.98
N VAL A 416 19.15 0.48 -11.67
CA VAL A 416 19.90 -0.76 -11.54
C VAL A 416 19.65 -1.39 -10.17
N VAL A 417 19.25 -2.67 -10.17
CA VAL A 417 19.16 -3.48 -8.95
C VAL A 417 20.52 -4.12 -8.70
N GLY A 418 21.17 -3.76 -7.60
CA GLY A 418 22.50 -4.25 -7.21
C GLY A 418 22.47 -5.09 -5.93
N SER A 419 23.64 -5.39 -5.38
CA SER A 419 23.76 -6.11 -4.10
C SER A 419 23.33 -5.28 -2.89
N CYS A 420 23.24 -3.96 -3.03
CA CYS A 420 22.83 -3.03 -1.98
C CYS A 420 21.34 -2.63 -2.09
N THR A 421 20.58 -3.27 -2.99
CA THR A 421 19.17 -2.95 -3.24
C THR A 421 18.24 -3.91 -2.50
N ASP A 422 17.35 -3.37 -1.67
CA ASP A 422 16.22 -4.10 -1.08
C ASP A 422 15.00 -4.13 -2.02
N VAL A 423 14.05 -5.02 -1.77
CA VAL A 423 12.89 -5.23 -2.66
C VAL A 423 11.56 -5.19 -1.91
N ILE A 424 10.66 -4.33 -2.40
CA ILE A 424 9.23 -4.37 -2.06
C ILE A 424 8.45 -4.96 -3.25
N ALA A 425 7.70 -6.04 -3.01
CA ALA A 425 6.86 -6.66 -4.03
C ALA A 425 5.57 -5.86 -4.25
N GLY A 426 5.51 -5.11 -5.35
CA GLY A 426 4.34 -4.33 -5.78
C GLY A 426 3.40 -5.07 -6.73
N GLU A 427 3.76 -6.29 -7.18
CA GLU A 427 2.87 -7.09 -8.03
C GLU A 427 1.49 -7.33 -7.38
N GLY A 428 0.43 -6.97 -8.09
CA GLY A 428 -0.94 -7.07 -7.59
C GLY A 428 -1.30 -6.03 -6.52
N LYS A 429 -0.48 -4.99 -6.34
CA LYS A 429 -0.73 -3.84 -5.46
C LYS A 429 -0.88 -2.55 -6.27
N ILE A 430 -1.65 -1.63 -5.70
CA ILE A 430 -1.70 -0.24 -6.16
C ILE A 430 -0.73 0.56 -5.29
N VAL A 431 0.04 1.45 -5.90
CA VAL A 431 0.92 2.41 -5.22
C VAL A 431 0.46 3.82 -5.57
N THR A 432 0.32 4.67 -4.55
CA THR A 432 -0.05 6.08 -4.67
C THR A 432 0.96 6.93 -3.91
N ALA A 433 0.94 8.24 -4.14
CA ALA A 433 1.54 9.17 -3.18
C ALA A 433 0.84 9.06 -1.81
N GLY A 434 1.53 9.43 -0.74
CA GLY A 434 0.91 9.59 0.57
C GLY A 434 -0.04 10.79 0.58
N GLY A 435 -1.13 10.67 1.33
CA GLY A 435 -2.10 11.76 1.47
C GLY A 435 -1.48 12.99 2.14
N ILE A 436 -1.96 14.17 1.73
CA ILE A 436 -1.61 15.46 2.34
C ILE A 436 -2.91 16.06 2.90
N ASP A 437 -3.02 16.12 4.23
CA ASP A 437 -4.14 16.78 4.88
C ASP A 437 -3.74 18.20 5.26
N THR A 438 -4.46 19.18 4.70
CA THR A 438 -4.14 20.60 4.83
C THR A 438 -5.00 21.34 5.84
N HIS A 439 -5.90 20.68 6.57
CA HIS A 439 -6.75 21.32 7.56
C HIS A 439 -6.69 20.60 8.92
N ILE A 440 -5.48 20.44 9.46
CA ILE A 440 -5.27 19.74 10.73
C ILE A 440 -5.36 20.70 11.92
N HIS A 441 -6.24 20.39 12.88
CA HIS A 441 -6.17 20.96 14.22
C HIS A 441 -5.26 20.07 15.07
N PHE A 442 -4.12 20.59 15.54
CA PHE A 442 -3.19 19.84 16.39
C PHE A 442 -3.70 19.76 17.84
N ILE A 443 -4.81 19.04 18.02
CA ILE A 443 -5.51 18.85 19.29
C ILE A 443 -4.78 17.80 20.12
N CYS A 444 -4.36 16.69 19.49
CA CYS A 444 -3.68 15.61 20.18
C CYS A 444 -2.72 14.81 19.26
N PRO A 445 -1.60 14.28 19.78
CA PRO A 445 -0.61 13.58 18.96
C PRO A 445 -1.11 12.27 18.36
N GLN A 446 -2.18 11.67 18.91
CA GLN A 446 -2.80 10.45 18.37
C GLN A 446 -3.28 10.61 16.93
N GLN A 447 -3.64 11.84 16.53
CA GLN A 447 -4.05 12.15 15.15
C GLN A 447 -2.96 11.80 14.13
N ALA A 448 -1.67 11.92 14.48
CA ALA A 448 -0.58 11.56 13.58
C ALA A 448 -0.55 10.06 13.29
N ASN A 449 -0.80 9.22 14.30
CA ASN A 449 -0.86 7.77 14.14
C ASN A 449 -2.06 7.35 13.27
N GLU A 450 -3.23 7.94 13.50
CA GLU A 450 -4.42 7.66 12.69
C GLU A 450 -4.25 8.14 11.24
N SER A 451 -3.66 9.31 11.06
CA SER A 451 -3.34 9.85 9.74
C SER A 451 -2.42 8.90 8.98
N LEU A 452 -1.31 8.47 9.58
CA LEU A 452 -0.37 7.55 8.94
C LEU A 452 -1.00 6.18 8.66
N ALA A 453 -1.80 5.64 9.60
CA ALA A 453 -2.50 4.38 9.42
C ALA A 453 -3.52 4.42 8.25
N SER A 454 -4.08 5.59 7.97
CA SER A 454 -4.99 5.82 6.83
C SER A 454 -4.26 6.11 5.50
N GLY A 455 -2.94 6.32 5.53
CA GLY A 455 -2.11 6.61 4.37
C GLY A 455 -1.78 8.09 4.15
N ILE A 456 -2.06 8.96 5.14
CA ILE A 456 -1.67 10.38 5.13
C ILE A 456 -0.25 10.51 5.70
N THR A 457 0.65 11.12 4.94
CA THR A 457 2.07 11.27 5.30
C THR A 457 2.49 12.71 5.56
N THR A 458 1.60 13.67 5.30
CA THR A 458 1.86 15.10 5.50
C THR A 458 0.66 15.78 6.15
N LEU A 459 0.92 16.52 7.21
CA LEU A 459 -0.08 17.27 7.99
C LEU A 459 0.25 18.76 7.91
N LEU A 460 -0.68 19.58 7.46
CA LEU A 460 -0.59 21.04 7.50
C LEU A 460 -1.76 21.59 8.32
N GLY A 461 -1.44 22.45 9.28
CA GLY A 461 -2.44 23.01 10.18
C GLY A 461 -1.83 23.69 11.39
N GLY A 462 -2.58 23.84 12.49
CA GLY A 462 -2.11 24.58 13.67
C GLY A 462 -2.79 24.15 14.96
N GLY A 463 -2.15 24.49 16.08
CA GLY A 463 -2.65 24.13 17.41
C GLY A 463 -1.54 24.01 18.45
N VAL A 464 -1.95 23.96 19.72
CA VAL A 464 -1.06 23.84 20.88
C VAL A 464 -1.53 22.76 21.87
N GLY A 465 -2.26 21.74 21.38
CA GLY A 465 -2.97 20.77 22.20
C GLY A 465 -4.44 21.14 22.41
N PRO A 466 -5.17 20.51 23.36
CA PRO A 466 -6.63 20.59 23.47
C PRO A 466 -7.12 21.89 24.16
N SER A 467 -6.60 23.04 23.73
CA SER A 467 -7.07 24.35 24.16
C SER A 467 -8.31 24.77 23.38
N ALA A 468 -9.15 25.64 23.95
CA ALA A 468 -10.34 26.16 23.27
C ALA A 468 -10.00 26.76 21.89
N GLY A 469 -8.89 27.51 21.81
CA GLY A 469 -8.42 28.09 20.55
C GLY A 469 -7.99 27.07 19.51
N THR A 470 -7.38 25.95 19.90
CA THR A 470 -6.97 24.88 18.97
C THR A 470 -8.15 24.03 18.54
N ASN A 471 -9.06 23.74 19.47
CA ASN A 471 -10.29 22.99 19.16
C ASN A 471 -11.15 23.74 18.14
N ALA A 472 -11.12 25.09 18.17
CA ALA A 472 -11.83 25.93 17.21
C ALA A 472 -11.01 26.25 15.96
N THR A 473 -9.70 26.47 16.06
CA THR A 473 -8.90 27.08 14.98
C THR A 473 -7.56 26.40 14.75
N THR A 474 -7.16 26.25 13.49
CA THR A 474 -5.82 25.77 13.08
C THR A 474 -4.75 26.85 13.26
N CYS A 475 -4.51 27.28 14.50
CA CYS A 475 -3.60 28.37 14.82
C CYS A 475 -2.60 27.95 15.91
N THR A 476 -1.30 28.12 15.63
CA THR A 476 -0.22 28.05 16.63
C THR A 476 0.27 29.47 16.92
N PRO A 477 -0.30 30.17 17.92
CA PRO A 477 -0.07 31.60 18.09
C PRO A 477 1.29 31.92 18.72
N GLY A 478 2.08 32.77 18.05
CA GLY A 478 3.30 33.36 18.58
C GLY A 478 4.52 32.42 18.62
N LYS A 479 5.71 33.02 18.78
CA LYS A 479 7.00 32.32 18.63
C LYS A 479 7.27 31.21 19.65
N ASN A 480 6.75 31.35 20.88
CA ASN A 480 7.01 30.38 21.94
C ASN A 480 6.34 29.04 21.65
N TYR A 481 5.07 29.08 21.25
CA TYR A 481 4.32 27.88 20.89
C TYR A 481 4.79 27.32 19.55
N MET A 482 5.15 28.16 18.59
CA MET A 482 5.75 27.70 17.34
C MET A 482 6.98 26.82 17.59
N ARG A 483 7.94 27.31 18.40
CA ARG A 483 9.11 26.53 18.80
C ARG A 483 8.76 25.21 19.48
N GLN A 484 7.82 25.24 20.43
CA GLN A 484 7.43 24.03 21.18
C GLN A 484 6.78 22.98 20.27
N MET A 485 5.92 23.40 19.34
CA MET A 485 5.27 22.48 18.41
C MET A 485 6.26 21.89 17.41
N LEU A 486 7.19 22.71 16.87
CA LEU A 486 8.26 22.20 16.01
C LEU A 486 9.09 21.12 16.73
N GLN A 487 9.46 21.35 18.00
CA GLN A 487 10.18 20.37 18.81
C GLN A 487 9.36 19.12 19.09
N ALA A 488 8.05 19.26 19.36
CA ALA A 488 7.17 18.14 19.65
C ALA A 488 6.91 17.26 18.42
N CYS A 489 6.90 17.85 17.22
CA CYS A 489 6.65 17.13 15.97
C CYS A 489 7.89 16.43 15.40
N ASP A 490 9.11 16.74 15.88
CA ASP A 490 10.38 16.19 15.35
C ASP A 490 10.50 14.66 15.49
N GLU A 491 9.74 14.06 16.40
CA GLU A 491 9.69 12.60 16.61
C GLU A 491 8.62 11.88 15.78
N LEU A 492 7.76 12.63 15.06
CA LEU A 492 6.64 12.05 14.32
C LEU A 492 7.09 11.59 12.92
N PRO A 493 6.74 10.37 12.48
CA PRO A 493 7.08 9.86 11.15
C PRO A 493 6.15 10.40 10.06
N VAL A 494 5.85 11.70 10.08
CA VAL A 494 5.06 12.43 9.09
C VAL A 494 5.68 13.81 8.86
N ASN A 495 5.48 14.37 7.66
CA ASN A 495 5.84 15.76 7.42
C ASN A 495 4.83 16.68 8.13
N VAL A 496 5.29 17.75 8.78
CA VAL A 496 4.42 18.69 9.49
C VAL A 496 4.68 20.12 9.04
N GLY A 497 3.62 20.79 8.57
CA GLY A 497 3.58 22.24 8.36
C GLY A 497 2.70 22.90 9.42
N ILE A 498 3.19 23.99 10.02
CA ILE A 498 2.50 24.69 11.12
C ILE A 498 2.02 26.07 10.67
N THR A 499 0.76 26.39 10.91
CA THR A 499 0.14 27.68 10.61
C THR A 499 0.07 28.57 11.86
N GLY A 500 0.43 29.85 11.70
CA GLY A 500 0.22 30.89 12.70
C GLY A 500 -1.19 31.46 12.65
N LYS A 501 -1.49 32.42 13.54
CA LYS A 501 -2.75 33.18 13.53
C LYS A 501 -2.62 34.41 12.64
N GLY A 502 -3.50 34.54 11.65
CA GLY A 502 -3.57 35.64 10.68
C GLY A 502 -4.44 36.83 11.12
N ASN A 503 -5.24 36.67 12.18
CA ASN A 503 -6.20 37.69 12.64
C ASN A 503 -5.52 38.86 13.40
N ASP A 504 -4.88 39.76 12.66
CA ASP A 504 -4.37 41.04 13.18
C ASP A 504 -4.45 42.09 12.06
N SER A 505 -4.93 43.30 12.36
CA SER A 505 -4.92 44.40 11.38
C SER A 505 -3.53 45.05 11.28
N SER A 506 -2.62 44.74 12.20
CA SER A 506 -1.22 45.13 12.15
C SER A 506 -0.33 43.98 11.65
N PRO A 507 0.59 44.22 10.69
CA PRO A 507 1.41 43.16 10.14
C PRO A 507 2.57 42.73 11.06
N VAL A 508 2.80 43.42 12.18
CA VAL A 508 3.99 43.23 13.04
C VAL A 508 4.02 41.82 13.66
N ALA A 509 2.94 41.40 14.31
CA ALA A 509 2.88 40.08 14.96
C ALA A 509 2.76 38.94 13.94
N LEU A 510 2.16 39.21 12.78
CA LEU A 510 2.05 38.25 11.68
C LEU A 510 3.44 37.85 11.15
N ARG A 511 4.31 38.85 10.90
CA ARG A 511 5.70 38.60 10.50
C ARG A 511 6.50 37.83 11.56
N GLU A 512 6.29 38.13 12.85
CA GLU A 512 7.00 37.43 13.94
C GLU A 512 6.66 35.93 13.93
N GLN A 513 5.41 35.56 13.68
CA GLN A 513 4.98 34.16 13.63
C GLN A 513 5.58 33.39 12.46
N VAL A 514 5.60 34.00 11.26
CA VAL A 514 6.23 33.41 10.08
C VAL A 514 7.74 33.25 10.29
N THR A 515 8.41 34.29 10.80
CA THR A 515 9.85 34.24 11.16
C THR A 515 10.15 33.15 12.20
N ALA A 516 9.22 32.86 13.10
CA ALA A 516 9.37 31.82 14.11
C ALA A 516 9.20 30.38 13.57
N GLY A 517 8.73 30.22 12.32
CA GLY A 517 8.58 28.91 11.67
C GLY A 517 7.18 28.60 11.13
N ALA A 518 6.23 29.54 11.15
CA ALA A 518 4.93 29.30 10.51
C ALA A 518 5.10 29.24 8.97
N CYS A 519 4.58 28.18 8.33
CA CYS A 519 4.58 28.05 6.87
C CYS A 519 3.28 28.57 6.22
N GLY A 520 2.42 29.23 7.00
CA GLY A 520 1.18 29.84 6.58
C GLY A 520 0.47 30.55 7.74
N LEU A 521 -0.55 31.34 7.45
CA LEU A 521 -1.35 32.05 8.45
C LEU A 521 -2.84 31.75 8.26
N LYS A 522 -3.52 31.39 9.36
CA LYS A 522 -4.97 31.13 9.37
C LYS A 522 -5.74 32.35 9.86
N LEU A 523 -6.63 32.86 9.04
CA LEU A 523 -7.73 33.76 9.41
C LEU A 523 -8.94 32.93 9.85
N HIS A 524 -9.50 33.23 11.01
CA HIS A 524 -10.71 32.57 11.52
C HIS A 524 -11.72 33.55 12.10
N GLU A 525 -13.02 33.28 11.92
CA GLU A 525 -14.10 34.16 12.41
C GLU A 525 -14.09 34.33 13.93
N ASP A 526 -13.84 33.25 14.69
CA ASP A 526 -13.67 33.28 16.16
C ASP A 526 -12.60 34.24 16.66
N TRP A 527 -11.63 34.60 15.80
CA TRP A 527 -10.60 35.62 16.08
C TRP A 527 -10.83 36.93 15.31
N GLY A 528 -11.88 37.01 14.49
CA GLY A 528 -12.27 38.14 13.65
C GLY A 528 -11.68 38.08 12.24
N SER A 529 -12.43 37.52 11.28
CA SER A 529 -12.06 37.50 9.84
C SER A 529 -12.56 38.75 9.12
N THR A 530 -12.16 39.93 9.61
CA THR A 530 -12.60 41.22 9.08
C THR A 530 -11.78 41.64 7.86
N PRO A 531 -12.30 42.52 6.97
CA PRO A 531 -11.57 43.02 5.81
C PRO A 531 -10.18 43.60 6.13
N ALA A 532 -10.03 44.26 7.29
CA ALA A 532 -8.75 44.82 7.74
C ALA A 532 -7.72 43.74 8.12
N ALA A 533 -8.17 42.68 8.80
CA ALA A 533 -7.31 41.54 9.13
C ALA A 533 -6.92 40.74 7.88
N ILE A 534 -7.88 40.54 6.97
CA ILE A 534 -7.66 39.87 5.69
C ILE A 534 -6.58 40.60 4.88
N ASP A 535 -6.71 41.91 4.71
CA ASP A 535 -5.76 42.70 3.93
C ASP A 535 -4.33 42.67 4.52
N SER A 536 -4.23 42.80 5.85
CA SER A 536 -2.94 42.78 6.56
C SER A 536 -2.27 41.40 6.48
N CYS A 537 -3.05 40.33 6.67
CA CYS A 537 -2.56 38.96 6.56
C CYS A 537 -2.07 38.64 5.15
N LEU A 538 -2.86 38.95 4.12
CA LEU A 538 -2.47 38.73 2.73
C LEU A 538 -1.22 39.52 2.35
N THR A 539 -1.09 40.76 2.85
CA THR A 539 0.13 41.57 2.64
C THR A 539 1.38 40.88 3.20
N VAL A 540 1.28 40.29 4.39
CA VAL A 540 2.41 39.57 5.01
C VAL A 540 2.68 38.23 4.32
N CYS A 541 1.63 37.53 3.90
CA CYS A 541 1.75 36.30 3.12
C CYS A 541 2.47 36.52 1.79
N ASP A 542 2.14 37.59 1.06
CA ASP A 542 2.85 37.99 -0.17
C ASP A 542 4.30 38.39 0.09
N GLU A 543 4.56 39.11 1.19
CA GLU A 543 5.91 39.56 1.56
C GLU A 543 6.86 38.40 1.89
N LEU A 544 6.35 37.39 2.59
CA LEU A 544 7.14 36.28 3.15
C LEU A 544 6.96 34.97 2.41
N ASP A 545 6.21 34.97 1.30
CA ASP A 545 5.93 33.80 0.45
C ASP A 545 5.38 32.60 1.23
N VAL A 546 4.32 32.86 2.01
CA VAL A 546 3.58 31.83 2.76
C VAL A 546 2.09 31.88 2.45
N GLN A 547 1.40 30.74 2.54
CA GLN A 547 -0.01 30.70 2.18
C GLN A 547 -0.91 31.38 3.24
N CYS A 548 -1.92 32.10 2.76
CA CYS A 548 -3.03 32.58 3.59
C CYS A 548 -4.19 31.59 3.52
N LEU A 549 -4.67 31.15 4.68
CA LEU A 549 -5.79 30.21 4.82
C LEU A 549 -6.93 30.92 5.55
N ILE A 550 -8.17 30.74 5.12
CA ILE A 550 -9.29 31.50 5.68
C ILE A 550 -10.52 30.64 5.98
N HIS A 551 -11.09 30.93 7.14
CA HIS A 551 -12.48 30.69 7.53
C HIS A 551 -13.14 32.05 7.64
N THR A 552 -14.14 32.32 6.79
CA THR A 552 -14.73 33.66 6.62
C THR A 552 -15.81 33.96 7.67
N ASP A 553 -16.29 35.21 7.69
CA ASP A 553 -17.26 35.71 8.66
C ASP A 553 -18.67 35.13 8.39
N THR A 554 -19.05 34.06 9.11
CA THR A 554 -20.35 33.40 8.92
C THR A 554 -21.51 34.34 9.21
N LEU A 555 -21.32 35.23 10.19
CA LEU A 555 -22.34 36.16 10.69
C LEU A 555 -22.60 37.32 9.74
N ASN A 556 -21.73 37.52 8.74
CA ASN A 556 -21.74 38.71 7.90
C ASN A 556 -21.61 40.01 8.71
N GLU A 557 -20.88 39.98 9.84
CA GLU A 557 -20.76 41.09 10.77
C GLU A 557 -20.08 42.30 10.13
N SER A 558 -18.97 42.07 9.40
CA SER A 558 -18.23 43.13 8.72
C SER A 558 -18.69 43.39 7.28
N GLY A 559 -19.57 42.55 6.74
CA GLY A 559 -20.05 42.60 5.36
C GLY A 559 -20.42 41.21 4.84
N PHE A 560 -21.02 41.17 3.65
CA PHE A 560 -21.31 39.92 2.93
C PHE A 560 -20.07 39.38 2.21
N VAL A 561 -20.21 38.22 1.56
CA VAL A 561 -19.11 37.53 0.89
C VAL A 561 -18.39 38.41 -0.13
N GLU A 562 -19.10 39.32 -0.82
CA GLU A 562 -18.53 40.25 -1.80
C GLU A 562 -17.52 41.20 -1.15
N SER A 563 -17.81 41.69 0.07
CA SER A 563 -16.89 42.56 0.81
C SER A 563 -15.60 41.84 1.20
N THR A 564 -15.73 40.56 1.57
CA THR A 564 -14.57 39.69 1.85
C THR A 564 -13.76 39.42 0.57
N ILE A 565 -14.43 39.13 -0.55
CA ILE A 565 -13.79 38.96 -1.87
C ILE A 565 -13.05 40.23 -2.30
N GLU A 566 -13.66 41.40 -2.16
CA GLU A 566 -13.02 42.69 -2.45
C GLU A 566 -11.75 42.88 -1.63
N SER A 567 -11.75 42.46 -0.36
CA SER A 567 -10.58 42.54 0.53
C SER A 567 -9.43 41.61 0.13
N PHE A 568 -9.72 40.54 -0.62
CA PHE A 568 -8.67 39.69 -1.20
C PHE A 568 -7.82 40.45 -2.21
N LYS A 569 -8.38 41.45 -2.91
CA LYS A 569 -7.69 42.26 -3.93
C LYS A 569 -7.02 41.41 -5.03
N GLY A 570 -7.62 40.27 -5.37
CA GLY A 570 -7.11 39.34 -6.38
C GLY A 570 -5.85 38.56 -5.98
N ARG A 571 -5.47 38.56 -4.71
CA ARG A 571 -4.32 37.79 -4.19
C ARG A 571 -4.70 36.34 -3.91
N THR A 572 -3.72 35.46 -3.98
CA THR A 572 -3.90 34.02 -3.72
C THR A 572 -4.37 33.78 -2.30
N ILE A 573 -5.42 32.99 -2.12
CA ILE A 573 -5.94 32.61 -0.80
C ILE A 573 -6.54 31.22 -0.81
N HIS A 574 -6.31 30.44 0.25
CA HIS A 574 -6.90 29.13 0.45
C HIS A 574 -8.16 29.25 1.31
N THR A 575 -9.33 29.06 0.70
CA THR A 575 -10.61 29.02 1.43
C THR A 575 -10.86 27.61 1.95
N TYR A 576 -10.91 27.48 3.28
CA TYR A 576 -11.30 26.22 3.90
C TYR A 576 -12.80 25.99 3.83
N HIS A 577 -13.19 24.71 3.87
CA HIS A 577 -14.58 24.21 3.89
C HIS A 577 -15.53 25.11 3.08
N THR A 578 -15.18 25.32 1.81
CA THR A 578 -15.74 26.35 0.92
C THR A 578 -17.26 26.24 0.75
N GLU A 579 -17.83 25.05 0.99
CA GLU A 579 -19.27 24.81 0.97
C GLU A 579 -20.02 25.59 2.08
N GLY A 580 -19.39 25.76 3.26
CA GLY A 580 -19.86 26.64 4.33
C GLY A 580 -20.42 25.95 5.59
N ALA A 581 -20.70 24.64 5.60
CA ALA A 581 -21.13 23.96 6.83
C ALA A 581 -20.06 24.04 7.93
N GLY A 582 -18.79 23.85 7.55
CA GLY A 582 -17.63 24.05 8.44
C GLY A 582 -17.43 25.50 8.86
N GLY A 583 -18.03 26.47 8.16
CA GLY A 583 -18.05 27.89 8.45
C GLY A 583 -17.70 28.78 7.27
N GLY A 584 -18.20 30.02 7.33
CA GLY A 584 -18.08 31.04 6.30
C GLY A 584 -19.41 31.70 5.96
N HIS A 585 -19.35 32.85 5.29
CA HIS A 585 -20.51 33.69 4.92
C HIS A 585 -21.78 32.88 4.60
N ALA A 586 -22.81 33.05 5.42
CA ALA A 586 -24.09 32.40 5.21
C ALA A 586 -24.99 33.28 4.31
N PRO A 587 -25.61 32.74 3.23
CA PRO A 587 -25.58 31.33 2.80
C PRO A 587 -24.58 31.01 1.68
N ASP A 588 -23.80 31.97 1.20
CA ASP A 588 -23.26 32.02 -0.15
C ASP A 588 -21.72 32.04 -0.24
N ILE A 589 -21.01 31.65 0.83
CA ILE A 589 -19.55 31.49 0.80
C ILE A 589 -19.06 30.62 -0.36
N ILE A 590 -19.85 29.64 -0.81
CA ILE A 590 -19.49 28.77 -1.92
C ILE A 590 -19.22 29.54 -3.22
N SER A 591 -19.74 30.76 -3.38
CA SER A 591 -19.50 31.64 -4.53
C SER A 591 -18.01 31.97 -4.75
N VAL A 592 -17.16 31.87 -3.73
CA VAL A 592 -15.71 32.16 -3.87
C VAL A 592 -15.00 31.24 -4.86
N VAL A 593 -15.58 30.09 -5.22
CA VAL A 593 -15.05 29.18 -6.25
C VAL A 593 -15.02 29.82 -7.65
N GLU A 594 -15.75 30.91 -7.87
CA GLU A 594 -15.78 31.63 -9.15
C GLU A 594 -14.50 32.44 -9.41
N HIS A 595 -13.64 32.59 -8.41
CA HIS A 595 -12.43 33.42 -8.50
C HIS A 595 -11.16 32.58 -8.73
N PRO A 596 -10.32 32.93 -9.72
CA PRO A 596 -9.16 32.12 -10.11
C PRO A 596 -8.00 32.15 -9.11
N TYR A 597 -7.99 33.12 -8.20
CA TYR A 597 -6.98 33.27 -7.13
C TYR A 597 -7.40 32.58 -5.82
N VAL A 598 -8.59 31.98 -5.79
CA VAL A 598 -9.05 31.17 -4.67
C VAL A 598 -8.63 29.72 -4.90
N LEU A 599 -7.99 29.12 -3.89
CA LEU A 599 -7.72 27.69 -3.81
C LEU A 599 -8.75 27.06 -2.86
N PRO A 600 -9.88 26.56 -3.35
CA PRO A 600 -10.94 26.06 -2.48
C PRO A 600 -10.64 24.64 -1.97
N SER A 601 -10.93 24.37 -0.70
CA SER A 601 -10.98 23.01 -0.17
C SER A 601 -12.30 22.71 0.56
N SER A 602 -12.66 21.44 0.59
CA SER A 602 -13.76 20.92 1.40
C SER A 602 -13.20 20.13 2.58
N THR A 603 -13.89 20.12 3.71
CA THR A 603 -13.62 19.17 4.81
C THR A 603 -14.40 17.88 4.58
N ASN A 604 -14.01 16.80 5.28
CA ASN A 604 -14.54 15.48 5.02
C ASN A 604 -15.94 15.13 5.59
N PRO A 605 -16.53 15.80 6.61
CA PRO A 605 -17.73 15.27 7.25
C PRO A 605 -18.98 15.45 6.35
N THR A 606 -18.97 16.42 5.44
CA THR A 606 -20.03 16.62 4.43
C THR A 606 -19.89 15.70 3.21
N ARG A 607 -18.88 14.82 3.18
CA ARG A 607 -18.52 14.06 1.96
C ARG A 607 -18.76 12.54 2.09
N PRO A 608 -19.63 11.96 1.25
CA PRO A 608 -20.61 12.61 0.38
C PRO A 608 -21.86 13.06 1.17
N TYR A 609 -22.80 13.71 0.49
CA TYR A 609 -24.13 13.94 1.03
C TYR A 609 -24.88 12.61 1.23
N THR A 610 -25.35 12.35 2.46
CA THR A 610 -26.06 11.12 2.84
C THR A 610 -27.28 11.41 3.72
N ASN A 611 -28.10 10.38 3.97
CA ASN A 611 -29.32 10.50 4.77
C ASN A 611 -29.12 11.08 6.18
N ASN A 612 -27.93 10.91 6.79
CA ASN A 612 -27.65 11.37 8.15
C ASN A 612 -26.85 12.69 8.18
N THR A 613 -26.40 13.19 7.03
CA THR A 613 -25.44 14.30 6.98
C THR A 613 -26.01 15.56 7.64
N LEU A 614 -27.26 15.92 7.36
CA LEU A 614 -27.87 17.14 7.92
C LEU A 614 -28.09 17.04 9.43
N ASP A 615 -28.71 15.96 9.88
CA ASP A 615 -29.05 15.77 11.30
C ASP A 615 -27.77 15.72 12.16
N GLU A 616 -26.73 15.02 11.69
CA GLU A 616 -25.42 14.99 12.35
C GLU A 616 -24.80 16.39 12.42
N HIS A 617 -24.77 17.12 11.29
CA HIS A 617 -24.08 18.41 11.22
C HIS A 617 -24.77 19.50 12.02
N LEU A 618 -26.11 19.48 12.07
CA LEU A 618 -26.88 20.42 12.88
C LEU A 618 -26.55 20.23 14.36
N ASP A 619 -26.58 18.99 14.86
CA ASP A 619 -26.25 18.68 16.26
C ASP A 619 -24.77 18.99 16.58
N MET A 620 -23.85 18.58 15.70
CA MET A 620 -22.42 18.86 15.83
C MET A 620 -22.13 20.36 15.91
N LEU A 621 -22.75 21.17 15.04
CA LEU A 621 -22.59 22.62 15.05
C LEU A 621 -23.07 23.22 16.37
N MET A 622 -24.26 22.80 16.83
CA MET A 622 -24.82 23.30 18.10
C MET A 622 -23.93 22.97 19.29
N VAL A 623 -23.36 21.76 19.34
CA VAL A 623 -22.42 21.35 20.39
C VAL A 623 -21.11 22.14 20.32
N CYS A 624 -20.51 22.25 19.13
CA CYS A 624 -19.21 22.91 18.96
C CYS A 624 -19.26 24.42 19.27
N HIS A 625 -20.37 25.08 18.96
CA HIS A 625 -20.56 26.52 19.21
C HIS A 625 -21.30 26.83 20.53
N HIS A 626 -21.59 25.82 21.36
CA HIS A 626 -22.31 25.98 22.64
C HIS A 626 -23.69 26.65 22.47
N LEU A 627 -24.36 26.37 21.37
CA LEU A 627 -25.67 26.92 21.03
C LEU A 627 -26.77 26.17 21.79
N SER A 628 -27.85 26.89 22.12
CA SER A 628 -29.02 26.32 22.78
C SER A 628 -30.17 26.10 21.81
N ARG A 629 -30.79 24.92 21.89
CA ARG A 629 -32.06 24.62 21.18
C ARG A 629 -33.24 25.43 21.70
N ASP A 630 -33.10 25.99 22.91
CA ASP A 630 -34.14 26.80 23.54
C ASP A 630 -34.05 28.28 23.15
N ILE A 631 -33.02 28.68 22.39
CA ILE A 631 -32.82 30.06 21.92
C ILE A 631 -33.13 30.11 20.41
N PRO A 632 -34.18 30.83 19.97
CA PRO A 632 -34.56 30.91 18.55
C PRO A 632 -33.46 31.44 17.64
N GLU A 633 -32.66 32.39 18.11
CA GLU A 633 -31.55 32.98 17.37
C GLU A 633 -30.44 31.96 17.09
N ASP A 634 -30.14 31.11 18.06
CA ASP A 634 -29.13 30.04 17.96
C ASP A 634 -29.57 28.97 16.95
N VAL A 635 -30.85 28.60 16.97
CA VAL A 635 -31.44 27.66 15.98
C VAL A 635 -31.41 28.28 14.59
N ALA A 636 -31.83 29.54 14.44
CA ALA A 636 -31.81 30.23 13.15
C ALA A 636 -30.38 30.36 12.57
N PHE A 637 -29.38 30.63 13.43
CA PHE A 637 -27.98 30.61 13.02
C PHE A 637 -27.56 29.22 12.51
N ALA A 638 -27.88 28.16 13.25
CA ALA A 638 -27.53 26.79 12.88
C ALA A 638 -28.19 26.35 11.56
N GLU A 639 -29.49 26.64 11.39
CA GLU A 639 -30.24 26.36 10.16
C GLU A 639 -29.74 27.17 8.96
N SER A 640 -29.23 28.39 9.18
CA SER A 640 -28.66 29.20 8.11
C SER A 640 -27.31 28.65 7.59
N ARG A 641 -26.57 27.90 8.43
CA ARG A 641 -25.22 27.39 8.14
C ARG A 641 -25.24 25.97 7.59
N ILE A 642 -26.07 25.08 8.15
CA ILE A 642 -26.19 23.69 7.71
C ILE A 642 -27.27 23.59 6.63
N ARG A 643 -26.86 23.48 5.36
CA ARG A 643 -27.76 23.59 4.21
C ARG A 643 -27.62 22.38 3.28
N ASP A 644 -28.73 21.71 3.03
CA ASP A 644 -28.81 20.60 2.08
C ASP A 644 -28.37 20.98 0.67
N LYS A 645 -28.76 22.18 0.20
CA LYS A 645 -28.50 22.67 -1.15
C LYS A 645 -27.05 23.00 -1.45
N THR A 646 -26.25 23.39 -0.45
CA THR A 646 -24.82 23.69 -0.67
C THR A 646 -23.96 22.44 -0.48
N ILE A 647 -24.38 21.52 0.40
CA ILE A 647 -23.72 20.22 0.60
C ILE A 647 -23.90 19.29 -0.61
N ALA A 648 -25.11 19.25 -1.19
CA ALA A 648 -25.46 18.44 -2.36
C ALA A 648 -24.84 19.00 -3.66
#